data_AF-A0A5N7ADH7-F1
#
_entry.id   AF-A0A5N7ADH7-F1
#
_cell.length_a   1.000
_cell.length_b   1.000
_cell.length_c   1.000
_cell.angle_alpha   90.00
_cell.angle_beta   90.00
_cell.angle_gamma   90.00
#
_symmetry.space_group_name_H-M   'P 1'
#
loop_
_entity.id
_entity.type
_entity.pdbx_description
1 polymer ?
#
loop_
_entity_poly.entity_id
_entity_poly.type
_entity_poly.pdbx_seq_one_letter_code
_entity_poly.pdbx_strand_id
1 'polypeptide(L)'
;MAGGTSIWASKEARTDPKEIFNLRLLYLLISVAWGGWFYGFDTGNIGGILTLPSFENAFGLNNLPTAEVDNRKGTIAAMLAAGGSAGALCAAPTSDFLGRKWSVFLWGFIFVVGAAMQMVADYDVLLAGRFIGGMGVGASSMLTPQFLAENSPKSVRGSMTATYNLMILAGIMLAFWINYGVSLWSFPGVEHDNTQWRTSMGIQLIPGALMCLMIPFVPETPRYLINHGRSEEGIKNLCRLRKLPIEHPYVQTEYQEIEAQVRYEQECHQGHSYWVVLQDIFLIKSNFQRFFLAVMLFLFHKFTGTDSLNYYAPEIFELIGVKGSSNSLLTTGVYGVVKFVVTIFYVTYLVDRVGRRLPLLVGACLQATAMLYLALYLRFAGTNTDTVGGTPAGGIVGIVWIYIYAFGWSFGHSVACYVVAAEIFPTRIRSVCMSICFFVNWIVDYGITRATPNMITEMGWGVFLLYALLTYAGVVFIFFCLPELKGRSIESIDDLFQRPLWSMWRHAYPTEDEKVRQGIPQLMKGLTHHTMATFTLNTGAKIPAVGFGTWKAAPGEAAAAVKTAFEVGYRHFDCAPLYGNEREIGEVFKSTKVPRSEYFVTTKLWSSDHRRVESALDKSLQDLGLNYVDLYLMHWPVTLDPSSNSAEYGKENRKVHAAGWDFSDTWREMEKLLETGKVRAIGVANFSTVNLDKLLKTAKVVPAVNQTEIQPLLPQDKLNAYCREKGIHQTAFGPLGGSGSTLHSHPDIVDIAAKRGCDTGNVMLSWGIQKGWSVIPKSTNPKRIQANLVGNVELTPDEMGRMDALALPKGKRFNRPDWGTVIFHDDADVDLEE
;
A
#
# COMPACT_ATOMS: atom_id res chain seq x y z
N MET A 1 5.51 3.21 -4.12
CA MET A 1 6.56 4.23 -4.33
C MET A 1 6.39 5.00 -5.64
N ALA A 2 5.34 4.82 -6.44
CA ALA A 2 5.03 5.76 -7.52
C ALA A 2 3.54 5.67 -7.84
N GLY A 3 2.78 6.63 -7.33
CA GLY A 3 1.33 6.77 -7.54
C GLY A 3 0.85 8.18 -7.23
N GLY A 4 1.77 9.16 -7.19
CA GLY A 4 1.41 10.56 -7.03
C GLY A 4 1.25 11.20 -8.39
N THR A 5 0.20 12.00 -8.53
CA THR A 5 -0.11 12.77 -9.73
C THR A 5 1.03 13.74 -10.07
N SER A 6 1.24 13.99 -11.37
CA SER A 6 2.05 15.09 -11.87
C SER A 6 1.62 16.40 -11.20
N ILE A 7 2.58 17.28 -10.82
CA ILE A 7 2.28 18.60 -10.22
C ILE A 7 1.32 19.43 -11.10
N TRP A 8 1.30 19.14 -12.40
CA TRP A 8 0.45 19.79 -13.41
C TRP A 8 -0.95 19.17 -13.52
N ALA A 9 -1.15 17.95 -13.01
CA ALA A 9 -2.39 17.19 -13.11
C ALA A 9 -3.12 17.03 -11.75
N SER A 10 -2.41 17.21 -10.63
CA SER A 10 -2.97 17.05 -9.29
C SER A 10 -3.94 18.19 -8.95
N LYS A 11 -5.25 17.89 -8.87
CA LYS A 11 -6.25 18.83 -8.33
C LYS A 11 -5.99 19.14 -6.85
N GLU A 12 -5.42 18.19 -6.12
CA GLU A 12 -5.08 18.27 -4.68
C GLU A 12 -3.91 19.22 -4.42
N ALA A 13 -2.93 19.30 -5.34
CA ALA A 13 -1.84 20.27 -5.22
C ALA A 13 -2.31 21.75 -5.24
N ARG A 14 -3.52 22.03 -5.74
CA ARG A 14 -4.12 23.37 -5.72
C ARG A 14 -4.80 23.70 -4.40
N THR A 15 -5.16 22.69 -3.60
CA THR A 15 -5.80 22.84 -2.27
C THR A 15 -4.79 22.78 -1.13
N ASP A 16 -3.57 22.32 -1.39
CA ASP A 16 -2.48 22.27 -0.43
C ASP A 16 -1.97 23.67 -0.04
N PRO A 17 -1.54 23.89 1.22
CA PRO A 17 -0.93 25.16 1.64
C PRO A 17 0.31 25.48 0.82
N LYS A 18 0.42 26.71 0.29
CA LYS A 18 1.55 27.09 -0.58
C LYS A 18 2.91 26.99 0.11
N GLU A 19 2.92 27.14 1.43
CA GLU A 19 4.08 27.13 2.32
C GLU A 19 4.83 25.78 2.31
N ILE A 20 4.15 24.69 1.95
CA ILE A 20 4.79 23.37 1.85
C ILE A 20 5.73 23.28 0.64
N PHE A 21 5.48 24.08 -0.40
CA PHE A 21 6.32 24.18 -1.59
C PHE A 21 7.46 25.18 -1.36
N ASN A 22 8.36 24.83 -0.45
CA ASN A 22 9.44 25.71 0.00
C ASN A 22 10.82 25.26 -0.49
N LEU A 23 11.82 26.13 -0.29
CA LEU A 23 13.21 25.88 -0.67
C LEU A 23 13.84 24.65 0.00
N ARG A 24 13.35 24.20 1.17
CA ARG A 24 13.86 22.98 1.82
C ARG A 24 13.39 21.72 1.09
N LEU A 25 12.15 21.72 0.61
CA LEU A 25 11.63 20.64 -0.22
C LEU A 25 12.38 20.57 -1.56
N LEU A 26 12.69 21.73 -2.16
CA LEU A 26 13.52 21.81 -3.36
C LEU A 26 14.96 21.33 -3.10
N TYR A 27 15.56 21.73 -1.98
CA TYR A 27 16.89 21.27 -1.58
C TYR A 27 16.94 19.75 -1.37
N LEU A 28 15.94 19.18 -0.71
CA LEU A 28 15.78 17.72 -0.59
C LEU A 28 15.68 17.07 -1.97
N LEU A 29 14.86 17.61 -2.87
CA LEU A 29 14.71 17.06 -4.23
C LEU A 29 16.06 17.04 -4.95
N ILE A 30 16.75 18.18 -4.99
CA ILE A 30 18.03 18.31 -5.71
C ILE A 30 19.08 17.41 -5.08
N SER A 31 19.22 17.43 -3.75
CA SER A 31 20.25 16.64 -3.05
C SER A 31 20.10 15.15 -3.30
N VAL A 32 18.87 14.62 -3.24
CA VAL A 32 18.61 13.19 -3.39
C VAL A 32 18.55 12.79 -4.86
N ALA A 33 18.03 13.62 -5.77
CA ALA A 33 17.88 13.27 -7.18
C ALA A 33 19.21 12.93 -7.89
N TRP A 34 20.35 13.44 -7.40
CA TRP A 34 21.68 13.05 -7.89
C TRP A 34 21.97 11.55 -7.78
N GLY A 35 21.27 10.80 -6.93
CA GLY A 35 21.41 9.34 -6.89
C GLY A 35 21.07 8.65 -8.23
N GLY A 36 20.20 9.26 -9.06
CA GLY A 36 19.92 8.78 -10.41
C GLY A 36 21.04 9.08 -11.41
N TRP A 37 21.84 10.11 -11.15
CA TRP A 37 22.98 10.45 -11.98
C TRP A 37 24.03 9.34 -12.02
N PHE A 38 24.23 8.64 -10.90
CA PHE A 38 25.25 7.59 -10.79
C PHE A 38 25.05 6.52 -11.84
N TYR A 39 23.80 6.06 -11.97
CA TYR A 39 23.43 5.09 -12.97
C TYR A 39 23.55 5.67 -14.38
N GLY A 40 22.92 6.83 -14.59
CA GLY A 40 22.79 7.40 -15.93
C GLY A 40 24.12 7.77 -16.55
N PHE A 41 24.95 8.49 -15.80
CA PHE A 41 26.23 8.95 -16.29
C PHE A 41 27.17 7.79 -16.57
N ASP A 42 27.37 6.85 -15.65
CA ASP A 42 28.27 5.70 -15.88
C ASP A 42 27.85 4.90 -17.12
N THR A 43 26.54 4.62 -17.25
CA THR A 43 25.99 3.86 -18.39
C THR A 43 26.28 4.54 -19.73
N GLY A 44 26.03 5.85 -19.83
CA GLY A 44 26.30 6.59 -21.06
C GLY A 44 27.79 6.85 -21.30
N ASN A 45 28.58 6.90 -20.23
CA ASN A 45 29.98 7.29 -20.28
C ASN A 45 30.87 6.16 -20.82
N ILE A 46 30.74 4.94 -20.27
CA ILE A 46 31.63 3.84 -20.65
C ILE A 46 31.53 3.51 -22.14
N GLY A 47 30.33 3.61 -22.74
CA GLY A 47 30.14 3.26 -24.15
C GLY A 47 30.90 4.12 -25.15
N GLY A 48 31.07 5.41 -24.84
CA GLY A 48 31.93 6.28 -25.66
C GLY A 48 33.41 6.17 -25.31
N ILE A 49 33.75 5.87 -24.04
CA ILE A 49 35.15 5.72 -23.62
C ILE A 49 35.81 4.48 -24.23
N LEU A 50 35.06 3.37 -24.35
CA LEU A 50 35.57 2.12 -24.94
C LEU A 50 35.98 2.25 -26.42
N THR A 51 35.57 3.32 -27.10
CA THR A 51 35.93 3.61 -28.50
C THR A 51 37.03 4.68 -28.63
N LEU A 52 37.54 5.23 -27.51
CA LEU A 52 38.62 6.22 -27.53
C LEU A 52 39.99 5.52 -27.71
N PRO A 53 40.81 5.94 -28.68
CA PRO A 53 42.15 5.35 -28.90
C PRO A 53 43.06 5.43 -27.67
N SER A 54 42.97 6.53 -26.91
CA SER A 54 43.73 6.72 -25.67
C SER A 54 43.39 5.68 -24.60
N PHE A 55 42.12 5.27 -24.51
CA PHE A 55 41.68 4.22 -23.59
C PHE A 55 42.16 2.84 -24.05
N GLU A 56 42.03 2.53 -25.35
CA GLU A 56 42.48 1.25 -25.90
C GLU A 56 44.00 1.05 -25.71
N ASN A 57 44.79 2.11 -25.86
CA ASN A 57 46.22 2.10 -25.55
C ASN A 57 46.51 1.91 -24.05
N ALA A 58 45.82 2.66 -23.18
CA ALA A 58 46.06 2.64 -21.73
C ALA A 58 45.79 1.26 -21.09
N PHE A 59 44.80 0.54 -21.59
CA PHE A 59 44.39 -0.78 -21.07
C PHE A 59 44.86 -1.94 -21.95
N GLY A 60 45.74 -1.67 -22.93
CA GLY A 60 46.38 -2.69 -23.76
C GLY A 60 45.44 -3.48 -24.66
N LEU A 61 44.35 -2.85 -25.13
CA LEU A 61 43.35 -3.49 -25.99
C LEU A 61 43.82 -3.65 -27.44
N ASN A 62 44.75 -2.80 -27.90
CA ASN A 62 45.19 -2.76 -29.31
C ASN A 62 46.04 -3.95 -29.78
N ASN A 63 46.63 -4.72 -28.84
CA ASN A 63 47.57 -5.80 -29.16
C ASN A 63 46.98 -7.20 -28.90
N LEU A 64 45.68 -7.30 -28.66
CA LEU A 64 45.02 -8.56 -28.30
C LEU A 64 44.19 -9.13 -29.46
N PRO A 65 43.97 -10.45 -29.50
CA PRO A 65 43.00 -11.06 -30.43
C PRO A 65 41.59 -10.48 -30.23
N THR A 66 40.81 -10.35 -31.30
CA THR A 66 39.44 -9.77 -31.26
C THR A 66 38.56 -10.37 -30.16
N ALA A 67 38.56 -11.70 -30.00
CA ALA A 67 37.80 -12.37 -28.95
C ALA A 67 38.23 -11.98 -27.53
N GLU A 68 39.52 -11.68 -27.30
CA GLU A 68 40.00 -11.24 -26.00
C GLU A 68 39.68 -9.75 -25.76
N VAL A 69 39.74 -8.92 -26.80
CA VAL A 69 39.27 -7.53 -26.76
C VAL A 69 37.79 -7.47 -26.39
N ASP A 70 36.95 -8.26 -27.06
CA ASP A 70 35.50 -8.32 -26.81
C ASP A 70 35.20 -8.80 -25.38
N ASN A 71 35.94 -9.79 -24.88
CA ASN A 71 35.81 -10.26 -23.49
C ASN A 71 36.23 -9.18 -22.48
N ARG A 72 37.31 -8.44 -22.74
CA ARG A 72 37.75 -7.34 -21.88
C ARG A 72 36.77 -6.17 -21.90
N LYS A 73 36.34 -5.70 -23.08
CA LYS A 73 35.33 -4.63 -23.23
C LYS A 73 34.02 -5.03 -22.55
N GLY A 74 33.54 -6.25 -22.79
CA GLY A 74 32.35 -6.80 -22.15
C GLY A 74 32.46 -6.90 -20.63
N THR A 75 33.61 -7.34 -20.11
CA THR A 75 33.86 -7.43 -18.66
C THR A 75 33.93 -6.05 -18.01
N ILE A 76 34.60 -5.09 -18.65
CA ILE A 76 34.64 -3.69 -18.17
C ILE A 76 33.21 -3.16 -18.10
N ALA A 77 32.44 -3.17 -19.19
CA ALA A 77 31.09 -2.63 -19.21
C ALA A 77 30.19 -3.27 -18.14
N ALA A 78 30.18 -4.61 -18.05
CA ALA A 78 29.27 -5.37 -17.19
C ALA A 78 29.61 -5.29 -15.68
N MET A 79 30.85 -5.01 -15.30
CA MET A 79 31.28 -5.06 -13.87
C MET A 79 30.48 -4.11 -12.97
N LEU A 80 29.99 -2.99 -13.51
CA LEU A 80 29.09 -2.09 -12.80
C LEU A 80 27.78 -2.80 -12.41
N ALA A 81 27.18 -3.55 -13.34
CA ALA A 81 25.94 -4.27 -13.10
C ALA A 81 26.13 -5.41 -12.07
N ALA A 82 27.29 -6.07 -12.06
CA ALA A 82 27.65 -7.02 -11.02
C ALA A 82 27.66 -6.35 -9.63
N GLY A 83 28.34 -5.21 -9.51
CA GLY A 83 28.30 -4.39 -8.30
C GLY A 83 26.88 -3.95 -7.92
N GLY A 84 26.09 -3.53 -8.91
CA GLY A 84 24.68 -3.13 -8.76
C GLY A 84 23.81 -4.21 -8.14
N SER A 85 24.03 -5.47 -8.51
CA SER A 85 23.30 -6.60 -7.93
C SER A 85 23.60 -6.77 -6.44
N ALA A 86 24.86 -6.63 -6.03
CA ALA A 86 25.26 -6.68 -4.62
C ALA A 86 24.73 -5.46 -3.84
N GLY A 87 24.84 -4.26 -4.41
CA GLY A 87 24.32 -3.03 -3.83
C GLY A 87 22.82 -3.07 -3.58
N ALA A 88 22.04 -3.61 -4.53
CA ALA A 88 20.59 -3.74 -4.41
C ALA A 88 20.16 -4.65 -3.25
N LEU A 89 20.89 -5.74 -3.00
CA LEU A 89 20.62 -6.65 -1.86
C LEU A 89 20.98 -6.02 -0.51
N CYS A 90 22.08 -5.26 -0.46
CA CYS A 90 22.52 -4.59 0.77
C CYS A 90 21.73 -3.32 1.10
N ALA A 91 20.95 -2.78 0.15
CA ALA A 91 20.23 -1.53 0.29
C ALA A 91 19.13 -1.58 1.38
N ALA A 92 18.33 -2.65 1.42
CA ALA A 92 17.24 -2.77 2.39
C ALA A 92 17.75 -2.89 3.85
N PRO A 93 18.68 -3.81 4.18
CA PRO A 93 19.23 -3.90 5.53
C PRO A 93 19.92 -2.62 6.01
N THR A 94 20.66 -1.94 5.12
CA THR A 94 21.34 -0.69 5.47
C THR A 94 20.35 0.46 5.71
N SER A 95 19.25 0.53 4.93
CA SER A 95 18.17 1.51 5.13
C SER A 95 17.46 1.33 6.46
N ASP A 96 17.21 0.09 6.86
CA ASP A 96 16.48 -0.22 8.09
C ASP A 96 17.35 0.00 9.33
N PHE A 97 18.66 -0.29 9.26
CA PHE A 97 19.59 -0.10 10.38
C PHE A 97 20.07 1.35 10.54
N LEU A 98 20.55 1.99 9.47
CA LEU A 98 21.17 3.33 9.53
C LEU A 98 20.17 4.49 9.32
N GLY A 99 18.98 4.20 8.79
CA GLY A 99 18.08 5.21 8.28
C GLY A 99 18.34 5.57 6.81
N ARG A 100 17.37 6.25 6.19
CA ARG A 100 17.40 6.53 4.75
C ARG A 100 18.46 7.57 4.44
N LYS A 101 18.60 8.61 5.25
CA LYS A 101 19.59 9.68 5.08
C LYS A 101 21.01 9.12 5.06
N TRP A 102 21.37 8.37 6.10
CA TRP A 102 22.74 7.88 6.24
C TRP A 102 23.05 6.72 5.31
N SER A 103 22.04 5.91 4.95
CA SER A 103 22.20 4.91 3.90
C SER A 103 22.49 5.55 2.54
N VAL A 104 21.74 6.58 2.11
CA VAL A 104 22.03 7.31 0.86
C VAL A 104 23.41 7.97 0.89
N PHE A 105 23.81 8.54 2.03
CA PHE A 105 25.16 9.10 2.18
C PHE A 105 26.25 8.02 2.02
N LEU A 106 26.13 6.89 2.72
CA LEU A 106 27.08 5.79 2.67
C LEU A 106 27.27 5.29 1.24
N TRP A 107 26.18 4.99 0.54
CA TRP A 107 26.23 4.46 -0.82
C TRP A 107 26.68 5.51 -1.85
N GLY A 108 26.39 6.78 -1.61
CA GLY A 108 26.97 7.90 -2.35
C GLY A 108 28.49 7.99 -2.21
N PHE A 109 28.98 7.83 -0.97
CA PHE A 109 30.41 7.84 -0.70
C PHE A 109 31.12 6.64 -1.35
N ILE A 110 30.52 5.45 -1.26
CA ILE A 110 31.00 4.24 -1.95
C ILE A 110 31.07 4.45 -3.46
N PHE A 111 30.05 5.10 -4.05
CA PHE A 111 30.08 5.47 -5.47
C PHE A 111 31.24 6.40 -5.80
N VAL A 112 31.48 7.45 -5.01
CA VAL A 112 32.60 8.40 -5.22
C VAL A 112 33.95 7.69 -5.15
N VAL A 113 34.13 6.79 -4.19
CA VAL A 113 35.36 5.98 -4.07
C VAL A 113 35.54 5.10 -5.32
N GLY A 114 34.49 4.38 -5.73
CA GLY A 114 34.53 3.56 -6.94
C GLY A 114 34.84 4.38 -8.20
N ALA A 115 34.17 5.52 -8.37
CA ALA A 115 34.40 6.45 -9.48
C ALA A 115 35.82 7.01 -9.51
N ALA A 116 36.45 7.25 -8.34
CA ALA A 116 37.82 7.72 -8.26
C ALA A 116 38.81 6.63 -8.67
N MET A 117 38.56 5.39 -8.25
CA MET A 117 39.36 4.22 -8.66
C MET A 117 39.32 4.01 -10.18
N GLN A 118 38.18 4.26 -10.83
CA GLN A 118 38.04 4.14 -12.29
C GLN A 118 38.94 5.11 -13.08
N MET A 119 39.51 6.15 -12.47
CA MET A 119 40.46 7.06 -13.14
C MET A 119 41.91 6.52 -13.19
N VAL A 120 42.19 5.44 -12.47
CA VAL A 120 43.51 4.81 -12.44
C VAL A 120 43.69 3.99 -13.72
N ALA A 121 44.83 4.17 -14.39
CA ALA A 121 45.18 3.47 -15.63
C ALA A 121 45.71 2.06 -15.32
N ASP A 122 44.91 1.25 -14.64
CA ASP A 122 45.19 -0.13 -14.30
C ASP A 122 43.90 -0.95 -14.45
N TYR A 123 43.99 -2.09 -15.15
CA TYR A 123 42.81 -2.88 -15.52
C TYR A 123 42.07 -3.43 -14.29
N ASP A 124 42.80 -3.96 -13.31
CA ASP A 124 42.20 -4.57 -12.13
C ASP A 124 41.62 -3.50 -11.19
N VAL A 125 42.30 -2.35 -11.07
CA VAL A 125 41.78 -1.21 -10.30
C VAL A 125 40.53 -0.61 -10.97
N LEU A 126 40.49 -0.54 -12.31
CA LEU A 126 39.31 -0.13 -13.06
C LEU A 126 38.14 -1.08 -12.77
N LEU A 127 38.35 -2.40 -12.86
CA LEU A 127 37.31 -3.39 -12.58
C LEU A 127 36.81 -3.30 -11.13
N ALA A 128 37.72 -3.20 -10.16
CA ALA A 128 37.36 -3.01 -8.76
C ALA A 128 36.57 -1.71 -8.54
N GLY A 129 36.99 -0.62 -9.19
CA GLY A 129 36.30 0.66 -9.16
C GLY A 129 34.89 0.59 -9.78
N ARG A 130 34.72 -0.18 -10.87
CA ARG A 130 33.40 -0.43 -11.48
C ARG A 130 32.51 -1.28 -10.59
N PHE A 131 33.05 -2.31 -9.94
CA PHE A 131 32.28 -3.12 -8.99
C PHE A 131 31.82 -2.28 -7.78
N ILE A 132 32.74 -1.55 -7.14
CA ILE A 132 32.45 -0.70 -5.98
C ILE A 132 31.49 0.44 -6.35
N GLY A 133 31.74 1.12 -7.48
CA GLY A 133 30.83 2.14 -8.01
C GLY A 133 29.45 1.56 -8.30
N GLY A 134 29.41 0.36 -8.87
CA GLY A 134 28.19 -0.41 -9.14
C GLY A 134 27.39 -0.68 -7.88
N MET A 135 28.01 -1.04 -6.75
CA MET A 135 27.30 -1.21 -5.48
C MET A 135 26.57 0.08 -5.06
N GLY A 136 27.21 1.23 -5.24
CA GLY A 136 26.59 2.54 -5.01
C GLY A 136 25.38 2.79 -5.92
N VAL A 137 25.50 2.47 -7.22
CA VAL A 137 24.42 2.58 -8.22
C VAL A 137 23.23 1.67 -7.88
N GLY A 138 23.51 0.40 -7.56
CA GLY A 138 22.49 -0.57 -7.22
C GLY A 138 21.72 -0.18 -5.97
N ALA A 139 22.42 0.24 -4.92
CA ALA A 139 21.79 0.68 -3.70
C ALA A 139 21.01 1.99 -3.86
N SER A 140 21.56 2.97 -4.61
CA SER A 140 20.88 4.25 -4.87
C SER A 140 19.57 4.04 -5.65
N SER A 141 19.50 3.03 -6.52
CA SER A 141 18.30 2.73 -7.31
C SER A 141 17.07 2.35 -6.49
N MET A 142 17.28 1.81 -5.29
CA MET A 142 16.21 1.50 -4.34
C MET A 142 16.01 2.64 -3.33
N LEU A 143 17.10 3.16 -2.77
CA LEU A 143 17.06 4.11 -1.64
C LEU A 143 16.61 5.51 -2.06
N THR A 144 17.06 5.98 -3.22
CA THR A 144 16.83 7.36 -3.67
C THR A 144 15.35 7.63 -3.94
N PRO A 145 14.62 6.77 -4.71
CA PRO A 145 13.19 6.94 -4.89
C PRO A 145 12.42 6.81 -3.57
N GLN A 146 12.88 5.93 -2.66
CA GLN A 146 12.24 5.73 -1.36
C GLN A 146 12.37 6.97 -0.47
N PHE A 147 13.56 7.53 -0.41
CA PHE A 147 13.86 8.68 0.42
C PHE A 147 13.11 9.93 -0.05
N LEU A 148 12.98 10.11 -1.38
CA LEU A 148 12.10 11.13 -1.95
C LEU A 148 10.65 10.87 -1.55
N ALA A 149 10.12 9.67 -1.81
CA ALA A 149 8.71 9.36 -1.57
C ALA A 149 8.27 9.53 -0.10
N GLU A 150 9.11 9.17 0.87
CA GLU A 150 8.81 9.28 2.31
C GLU A 150 8.80 10.73 2.82
N ASN A 151 9.55 11.64 2.18
CA ASN A 151 9.61 13.04 2.59
C ASN A 151 8.69 13.96 1.76
N SER A 152 8.28 13.54 0.58
CA SER A 152 7.42 14.32 -0.31
C SER A 152 5.98 14.45 0.21
N PRO A 153 5.36 15.64 0.06
CA PRO A 153 3.93 15.79 0.22
C PRO A 153 3.17 14.83 -0.70
N LYS A 154 2.00 14.35 -0.26
CA LYS A 154 1.19 13.38 -1.00
C LYS A 154 0.89 13.83 -2.44
N SER A 155 0.57 15.10 -2.62
CA SER A 155 0.15 15.70 -3.90
C SER A 155 1.23 15.71 -4.98
N VAL A 156 2.51 15.75 -4.61
CA VAL A 156 3.66 15.83 -5.54
C VAL A 156 4.63 14.66 -5.43
N ARG A 157 4.32 13.68 -4.56
CA ARG A 157 5.17 12.51 -4.29
C ARG A 157 5.62 11.77 -5.54
N GLY A 158 4.72 11.54 -6.48
CA GLY A 158 5.03 10.85 -7.73
C GLY A 158 5.97 11.65 -8.63
N SER A 159 5.74 12.96 -8.75
CA SER A 159 6.61 13.87 -9.51
C SER A 159 8.02 13.95 -8.93
N MET A 160 8.13 14.06 -7.60
CA MET A 160 9.43 14.06 -6.92
C MET A 160 10.17 12.75 -7.13
N THR A 161 9.47 11.61 -6.99
CA THR A 161 10.08 10.29 -7.21
C THR A 161 10.50 10.09 -8.67
N ALA A 162 9.72 10.56 -9.63
CA ALA A 162 10.03 10.46 -11.06
C ALA A 162 11.25 11.31 -11.47
N THR A 163 11.62 12.30 -10.67
CA THR A 163 12.84 13.11 -10.90
C THR A 163 14.10 12.25 -10.87
N TYR A 164 14.13 11.15 -10.09
CA TYR A 164 15.22 10.17 -10.12
C TYR A 164 15.44 9.61 -11.54
N ASN A 165 14.36 9.16 -12.21
CA ASN A 165 14.44 8.65 -13.58
C ASN A 165 14.83 9.74 -14.59
N LEU A 166 14.38 10.98 -14.38
CA LEU A 166 14.81 12.11 -15.21
C LEU A 166 16.31 12.37 -15.06
N MET A 167 16.88 12.26 -13.85
CA MET A 167 18.31 12.43 -13.62
C MET A 167 19.15 11.30 -14.24
N ILE A 168 18.65 10.06 -14.27
CA ILE A 168 19.30 8.97 -15.03
C ILE A 168 19.44 9.38 -16.50
N LEU A 169 18.36 9.82 -17.13
CA LEU A 169 18.40 10.16 -18.56
C LEU A 169 19.18 11.43 -18.86
N ALA A 170 19.13 12.42 -17.98
CA ALA A 170 19.99 13.60 -18.07
C ALA A 170 21.47 13.21 -17.97
N GLY A 171 21.82 12.28 -17.08
CA GLY A 171 23.16 11.72 -16.93
C GLY A 171 23.63 10.99 -18.20
N ILE A 172 22.81 10.10 -18.77
CA ILE A 172 23.11 9.39 -20.03
C ILE A 172 23.35 10.40 -21.16
N MET A 173 22.43 11.35 -21.33
CA MET A 173 22.51 12.36 -22.38
C MET A 173 23.80 13.17 -22.24
N LEU A 174 24.10 13.69 -21.05
CA LEU A 174 25.29 14.51 -20.85
C LEU A 174 26.58 13.69 -21.04
N ALA A 175 26.61 12.43 -20.60
CA ALA A 175 27.75 11.55 -20.80
C ALA A 175 28.06 11.33 -22.30
N PHE A 176 27.03 11.11 -23.15
CA PHE A 176 27.21 11.01 -24.59
C PHE A 176 27.80 12.28 -25.21
N TRP A 177 27.33 13.46 -24.77
CA TRP A 177 27.85 14.74 -25.26
C TRP A 177 29.27 15.03 -24.76
N ILE A 178 29.60 14.63 -23.53
CA ILE A 178 30.97 14.74 -23.01
C ILE A 178 31.90 13.84 -23.81
N ASN A 179 31.53 12.58 -24.05
CA ASN A 179 32.32 11.67 -24.87
C ASN A 179 32.54 12.22 -26.28
N TYR A 180 31.50 12.80 -26.91
CA TYR A 180 31.65 13.51 -28.17
C TYR A 180 32.62 14.69 -28.06
N GLY A 181 32.45 15.57 -27.07
CA GLY A 181 33.30 16.75 -26.89
C GLY A 181 34.77 16.40 -26.65
N VAL A 182 35.03 15.35 -25.88
CA VAL A 182 36.36 14.81 -25.60
C VAL A 182 36.96 14.13 -26.84
N SER A 183 36.14 13.53 -27.71
CA SER A 183 36.59 12.95 -28.99
C SER A 183 37.07 13.99 -30.00
N LEU A 184 36.63 15.25 -29.87
CA LEU A 184 37.06 16.36 -30.74
C LEU A 184 38.43 16.93 -30.36
N TRP A 185 39.01 16.50 -29.24
CA TRP A 185 40.31 16.99 -28.80
C TRP A 185 41.40 16.49 -29.76
N SER A 186 42.06 17.43 -30.44
CA SER A 186 43.15 17.16 -31.37
C SER A 186 44.39 17.94 -30.94
N PHE A 187 45.32 17.24 -30.29
CA PHE A 187 46.66 17.73 -29.98
C PHE A 187 47.70 16.61 -30.24
N PRO A 188 48.98 16.94 -30.50
CA PRO A 188 50.00 15.93 -30.75
C PRO A 188 50.13 14.98 -29.55
N GLY A 189 50.00 13.67 -29.77
CA GLY A 189 50.16 12.65 -28.72
C GLY A 189 48.90 12.32 -27.89
N VAL A 190 47.70 12.78 -28.31
CA VAL A 190 46.41 12.45 -27.64
C VAL A 190 46.25 10.94 -27.39
N GLU A 191 46.71 10.10 -28.32
CA GLU A 191 46.60 8.63 -28.23
C GLU A 191 47.36 8.02 -27.04
N HIS A 192 48.33 8.74 -26.49
CA HIS A 192 49.10 8.33 -25.31
C HIS A 192 48.76 9.15 -24.06
N ASP A 193 47.90 10.17 -24.19
CA ASP A 193 47.49 11.01 -23.08
C ASP A 193 46.18 10.49 -22.45
N ASN A 194 46.31 9.97 -21.23
CA ASN A 194 45.18 9.49 -20.44
C ASN A 194 44.21 10.60 -20.02
N THR A 195 44.55 11.87 -20.22
CA THR A 195 43.71 13.02 -19.86
C THR A 195 42.34 12.97 -20.55
N GLN A 196 42.28 12.44 -21.77
CA GLN A 196 41.06 12.34 -22.57
C GLN A 196 39.98 11.50 -21.85
N TRP A 197 40.22 10.21 -21.65
CA TRP A 197 39.25 9.32 -20.99
C TRP A 197 39.12 9.60 -19.48
N ARG A 198 40.21 10.04 -18.80
CA ARG A 198 40.16 10.43 -17.38
C ARG A 198 39.27 11.62 -17.13
N THR A 199 39.24 12.60 -18.03
CA THR A 199 38.33 13.75 -17.89
C THR A 199 36.88 13.29 -17.95
N SER A 200 36.55 12.42 -18.91
CA SER A 200 35.20 11.89 -19.05
C SER A 200 34.77 11.07 -17.83
N MET A 201 35.63 10.16 -17.34
CA MET A 201 35.41 9.43 -16.07
C MET A 201 35.34 10.36 -14.85
N GLY A 202 36.20 11.37 -14.78
CA GLY A 202 36.31 12.26 -13.62
C GLY A 202 35.10 13.17 -13.41
N ILE A 203 34.39 13.54 -14.47
CA ILE A 203 33.18 14.37 -14.36
C ILE A 203 32.09 13.68 -13.51
N GLN A 204 32.06 12.34 -13.49
CA GLN A 204 31.09 11.60 -12.68
C GLN A 204 31.27 11.79 -11.16
N LEU A 205 32.46 12.21 -10.72
CA LEU A 205 32.74 12.51 -9.31
C LEU A 205 31.99 13.74 -8.83
N ILE A 206 31.72 14.72 -9.71
CA ILE A 206 31.14 16.01 -9.31
C ILE A 206 29.76 15.80 -8.68
N PRO A 207 28.79 15.10 -9.32
CA PRO A 207 27.49 14.86 -8.70
C PRO A 207 27.52 13.94 -7.49
N GLY A 208 28.42 12.94 -7.48
CA GLY A 208 28.63 12.07 -6.32
C GLY A 208 29.10 12.84 -5.09
N ALA A 209 30.11 13.70 -5.26
CA ALA A 209 30.62 14.56 -4.21
C ALA A 209 29.57 15.59 -3.77
N LEU A 210 28.86 16.22 -4.71
CA LEU A 210 27.77 17.15 -4.39
C LEU A 210 26.66 16.49 -3.57
N MET A 211 26.26 15.26 -3.91
CA MET A 211 25.31 14.50 -3.12
C MET A 211 25.83 14.26 -1.70
N CYS A 212 27.06 13.77 -1.56
CA CYS A 212 27.67 13.52 -0.25
C CYS A 212 27.78 14.80 0.61
N LEU A 213 28.07 15.94 -0.02
CA LEU A 213 28.12 17.23 0.67
C LEU A 213 26.74 17.73 1.10
N MET A 214 25.69 17.47 0.31
CA MET A 214 24.36 18.01 0.57
C MET A 214 23.52 17.18 1.55
N ILE A 215 23.61 15.84 1.50
CA ILE A 215 22.79 14.91 2.30
C ILE A 215 22.88 15.16 3.82
N PRO A 216 24.05 15.47 4.43
CA PRO A 216 24.14 15.77 5.85
C PRO A 216 23.21 16.90 6.33
N PHE A 217 22.85 17.84 5.45
CA PHE A 217 21.97 18.97 5.77
C PHE A 217 20.47 18.68 5.56
N VAL A 218 20.15 17.52 4.99
CA VAL A 218 18.77 17.05 4.80
C VAL A 218 18.26 16.38 6.09
N PRO A 219 17.00 16.60 6.50
CA PRO A 219 16.42 15.86 7.64
C PRO A 219 16.18 14.39 7.28
N GLU A 220 16.24 13.51 8.28
CA GLU A 220 15.86 12.10 8.13
C GLU A 220 14.33 11.97 7.96
N THR A 221 13.88 10.87 7.35
CA THR A 221 12.45 10.67 7.07
C THR A 221 11.64 10.62 8.36
N PRO A 222 10.52 11.38 8.44
CA PRO A 222 9.62 11.31 9.59
C PRO A 222 9.15 9.88 9.86
N ARG A 223 8.88 9.13 8.77
CA ARG A 223 8.45 7.74 8.82
C ARG A 223 9.47 6.81 9.48
N TYR A 224 10.76 6.93 9.13
CA TYR A 224 11.82 6.12 9.74
C TYR A 224 11.91 6.39 11.24
N LEU A 225 11.88 7.66 11.64
CA LEU A 225 11.97 8.07 13.05
C LEU A 225 10.79 7.55 13.87
N ILE A 226 9.56 7.67 13.37
CA ILE A 226 8.36 7.15 14.03
C ILE A 226 8.44 5.61 14.14
N ASN A 227 8.94 4.92 13.09
CA ASN A 227 9.11 3.47 13.12
C ASN A 227 10.14 2.98 14.16
N HIS A 228 11.06 3.84 14.59
CA HIS A 228 12.06 3.54 15.63
C HIS A 228 11.68 4.13 16.99
N GLY A 229 10.40 4.48 17.21
CA GLY A 229 9.90 5.04 18.46
C GLY A 229 10.32 6.49 18.75
N ARG A 230 10.95 7.17 17.79
CA ARG A 230 11.40 8.58 17.90
C ARG A 230 10.35 9.54 17.33
N SER A 231 9.11 9.43 17.82
CA SER A 231 7.95 10.17 17.30
C SER A 231 8.09 11.70 17.39
N GLU A 232 8.66 12.22 18.49
CA GLU A 232 8.88 13.66 18.68
C GLU A 232 9.85 14.25 17.63
N GLU A 233 10.91 13.50 17.28
CA GLU A 233 11.82 13.93 16.23
C GLU A 233 11.18 13.82 14.84
N GLY A 234 10.36 12.79 14.64
CA GLY A 234 9.59 12.59 13.41
C GLY A 234 8.69 13.77 13.09
N ILE A 235 7.88 14.22 14.07
CA ILE A 235 7.00 15.39 13.88
C ILE A 235 7.80 16.68 13.72
N LYS A 236 8.92 16.85 14.43
CA LYS A 236 9.82 18.01 14.27
C LYS A 236 10.42 18.08 12.87
N ASN A 237 10.85 16.95 12.31
CA ASN A 237 11.35 16.88 10.94
C ASN A 237 10.24 17.14 9.91
N LEU A 238 9.03 16.65 10.16
CA LEU A 238 7.87 16.93 9.31
C LEU A 238 7.54 18.43 9.29
N CYS A 239 7.44 19.08 10.46
CA CYS A 239 7.28 20.54 10.57
C CYS A 239 8.42 21.29 9.85
N ARG A 240 9.66 20.83 10.00
CA ARG A 240 10.83 21.44 9.36
C ARG A 240 10.75 21.37 7.83
N LEU A 241 10.28 20.26 7.28
CA LEU A 241 10.09 20.04 5.84
C LEU A 241 8.90 20.83 5.28
N ARG A 242 7.76 20.82 5.98
CA ARG A 242 6.53 21.50 5.56
C ARG A 242 6.55 23.00 5.83
N LYS A 243 7.45 23.49 6.69
CA LYS A 243 7.52 24.90 7.15
C LYS A 243 6.22 25.37 7.83
N LEU A 244 5.47 24.44 8.40
CA LEU A 244 4.22 24.68 9.11
C LEU A 244 4.37 24.32 10.59
N PRO A 245 3.66 25.03 11.49
CA PRO A 245 3.68 24.73 12.93
C PRO A 245 3.04 23.38 13.20
N ILE A 246 3.35 22.79 14.36
CA ILE A 246 2.89 21.45 14.75
C ILE A 246 1.36 21.39 14.86
N GLU A 247 0.71 22.49 15.23
CA GLU A 247 -0.74 22.60 15.39
C GLU A 247 -1.49 22.73 14.05
N HIS A 248 -0.76 22.92 12.93
CA HIS A 248 -1.40 23.11 11.63
C HIS A 248 -2.16 21.84 11.20
N PRO A 249 -3.45 21.93 10.81
CA PRO A 249 -4.27 20.75 10.48
C PRO A 249 -3.64 19.83 9.43
N TYR A 250 -2.99 20.40 8.41
CA TYR A 250 -2.26 19.62 7.40
C TYR A 250 -1.17 18.72 7.99
N VAL A 251 -0.36 19.25 8.92
CA VAL A 251 0.76 18.52 9.52
C VAL A 251 0.24 17.45 10.48
N GLN A 252 -0.81 17.77 11.25
CA GLN A 252 -1.45 16.80 12.15
C GLN A 252 -2.06 15.63 11.38
N THR A 253 -2.82 15.89 10.32
CA THR A 253 -3.39 14.85 9.46
C THR A 253 -2.28 13.99 8.84
N GLU A 254 -1.25 14.62 8.25
CA GLU A 254 -0.15 13.87 7.63
C GLU A 254 0.64 13.03 8.66
N TYR A 255 0.88 13.58 9.86
CA TYR A 255 1.54 12.86 10.95
C TYR A 255 0.72 11.66 11.43
N GLN A 256 -0.57 11.84 11.69
CA GLN A 256 -1.48 10.77 12.13
C GLN A 256 -1.56 9.64 11.10
N GLU A 257 -1.58 9.98 9.81
CA GLU A 257 -1.56 8.98 8.73
C GLU A 257 -0.25 8.21 8.66
N ILE A 258 0.90 8.89 8.84
CA ILE A 258 2.20 8.22 8.90
C ILE A 258 2.27 7.31 10.13
N GLU A 259 1.82 7.78 11.29
CA GLU A 259 1.81 6.99 12.52
C GLU A 259 0.90 5.75 12.39
N ALA A 260 -0.30 5.91 11.84
CA ALA A 260 -1.20 4.79 11.60
C ALA A 260 -0.62 3.76 10.62
N GLN A 261 0.06 4.21 9.55
CA GLN A 261 0.75 3.31 8.61
C GLN A 261 1.90 2.56 9.27
N VAL A 262 2.72 3.26 10.06
CA VAL A 262 3.86 2.66 10.76
C VAL A 262 3.40 1.65 11.81
N ARG A 263 2.38 1.98 12.63
CA ARG A 263 1.81 1.05 13.61
C ARG A 263 1.26 -0.21 12.94
N TYR A 264 0.52 -0.05 11.84
CA TYR A 264 0.03 -1.18 11.06
C TYR A 264 1.17 -2.06 10.51
N GLU A 265 2.27 -1.45 10.04
CA GLU A 265 3.44 -2.20 9.57
C GLU A 265 4.16 -2.93 10.71
N GLN A 266 4.31 -2.29 11.88
CA GLN A 266 4.89 -2.90 13.07
C GLN A 266 4.04 -4.08 13.57
N GLU A 267 2.72 -3.92 13.63
CA GLU A 267 1.77 -5.00 13.99
C GLU A 267 1.84 -6.17 13.00
N CYS A 268 2.00 -5.89 11.70
CA CYS A 268 2.19 -6.92 10.68
C CYS A 268 3.57 -7.61 10.75
N HIS A 269 4.57 -6.99 11.38
CA HIS A 269 5.95 -7.51 11.48
C HIS A 269 6.27 -8.13 12.85
N GLN A 270 5.48 -7.86 13.88
CA GLN A 270 5.66 -8.48 15.20
C GLN A 270 5.55 -10.01 15.11
N GLY A 271 6.65 -10.69 15.46
CA GLY A 271 6.72 -12.16 15.48
C GLY A 271 7.20 -12.83 14.19
N HIS A 272 7.59 -12.08 13.15
CA HIS A 272 7.98 -12.67 11.85
C HIS A 272 9.41 -12.31 11.43
N SER A 273 10.23 -13.33 11.18
CA SER A 273 11.59 -13.21 10.63
C SER A 273 11.57 -13.10 9.09
N TYR A 274 12.62 -12.54 8.48
CA TYR A 274 12.79 -12.52 7.01
C TYR A 274 12.62 -13.91 6.36
N TRP A 275 12.92 -14.98 7.09
CA TRP A 275 12.72 -16.34 6.63
C TRP A 275 11.23 -16.70 6.45
N VAL A 276 10.38 -16.28 7.39
CA VAL A 276 8.93 -16.49 7.31
C VAL A 276 8.35 -15.69 6.15
N VAL A 277 8.84 -14.46 5.93
CA VAL A 277 8.45 -13.64 4.78
C VAL A 277 8.81 -14.31 3.46
N LEU A 278 9.99 -14.92 3.35
CA LEU A 278 10.38 -15.70 2.17
C LEU A 278 9.46 -16.91 1.97
N GLN A 279 9.13 -17.63 3.03
CA GLN A 279 8.17 -18.74 2.96
C GLN A 279 6.79 -18.25 2.48
N ASP A 280 6.29 -17.14 2.97
CA ASP A 280 5.00 -16.56 2.53
C ASP A 280 4.99 -16.18 1.05
N ILE A 281 6.13 -15.75 0.51
CA ILE A 281 6.26 -15.37 -0.91
C ILE A 281 6.07 -16.61 -1.79
N PHE A 282 6.66 -17.76 -1.42
CA PHE A 282 6.65 -18.97 -2.24
C PHE A 282 5.50 -19.94 -1.94
N LEU A 283 5.01 -20.00 -0.69
CA LEU A 283 3.97 -20.95 -0.29
C LEU A 283 2.55 -20.42 -0.56
N ILE A 284 2.33 -19.10 -0.47
CA ILE A 284 1.02 -18.50 -0.75
C ILE A 284 0.90 -18.27 -2.25
N LYS A 285 0.00 -19.02 -2.90
CA LYS A 285 -0.21 -18.98 -4.36
C LYS A 285 -0.40 -17.56 -4.93
N SER A 286 -1.19 -16.71 -4.25
CA SER A 286 -1.43 -15.31 -4.68
C SER A 286 -0.14 -14.47 -4.64
N ASN A 287 0.65 -14.59 -3.56
CA ASN A 287 1.92 -13.89 -3.43
C ASN A 287 2.94 -14.37 -4.46
N PHE A 288 3.01 -15.68 -4.69
CA PHE A 288 3.89 -16.26 -5.69
C PHE A 288 3.56 -15.76 -7.09
N GLN A 289 2.26 -15.66 -7.45
CA GLN A 289 1.85 -15.12 -8.75
C GLN A 289 2.24 -13.65 -8.93
N ARG A 290 2.10 -12.82 -7.88
CA ARG A 290 2.56 -11.41 -7.90
C ARG A 290 4.07 -11.33 -8.09
N PHE A 291 4.80 -12.14 -7.31
CA PHE A 291 6.24 -12.22 -7.38
C PHE A 291 6.72 -12.66 -8.76
N PHE A 292 6.15 -13.73 -9.29
CA PHE A 292 6.44 -14.23 -10.63
C PHE A 292 6.15 -13.18 -11.71
N LEU A 293 4.98 -12.51 -11.66
CA LEU A 293 4.64 -11.44 -12.60
C LEU A 293 5.67 -10.31 -12.57
N ALA A 294 6.02 -9.80 -11.38
CA ALA A 294 7.00 -8.71 -11.25
C ALA A 294 8.39 -9.13 -11.76
N VAL A 295 8.88 -10.31 -11.37
CA VAL A 295 10.19 -10.82 -11.81
C VAL A 295 10.22 -10.98 -13.33
N MET A 296 9.16 -11.54 -13.94
CA MET A 296 9.08 -11.65 -15.40
C MET A 296 9.04 -10.29 -16.10
N LEU A 297 8.34 -9.28 -15.56
CA LEU A 297 8.32 -7.93 -16.13
C LEU A 297 9.72 -7.28 -16.09
N PHE A 298 10.48 -7.49 -15.02
CA PHE A 298 11.86 -7.02 -14.91
C PHE A 298 12.81 -7.77 -15.85
N LEU A 299 12.57 -9.07 -16.06
CA LEU A 299 13.32 -9.88 -17.01
C LEU A 299 13.07 -9.41 -18.45
N PHE A 300 11.81 -9.25 -18.85
CA PHE A 300 11.45 -8.75 -20.18
C PHE A 300 11.91 -7.31 -20.40
N HIS A 301 11.91 -6.47 -19.36
CA HIS A 301 12.50 -5.14 -19.42
C HIS A 301 13.97 -5.18 -19.87
N LYS A 302 14.78 -6.09 -19.32
CA LYS A 302 16.19 -6.25 -19.70
C LYS A 302 16.38 -6.95 -21.05
N PHE A 303 15.52 -7.91 -21.38
CA PHE A 303 15.54 -8.62 -22.67
C PHE A 303 15.23 -7.75 -23.88
N THR A 304 14.76 -6.51 -23.68
CA THR A 304 14.68 -5.52 -24.76
C THR A 304 16.04 -5.18 -25.40
N GLY A 305 17.15 -5.46 -24.71
CA GLY A 305 18.50 -5.11 -25.16
C GLY A 305 18.83 -3.63 -24.96
N THR A 306 18.12 -2.92 -24.08
CA THR A 306 18.30 -1.47 -23.92
C THR A 306 19.66 -1.11 -23.35
N ASP A 307 20.16 -1.89 -22.39
CA ASP A 307 21.45 -1.62 -21.76
C ASP A 307 22.59 -1.88 -22.74
N SER A 308 22.55 -3.00 -23.46
CA SER A 308 23.43 -3.27 -24.61
C SER A 308 23.45 -2.13 -25.62
N LEU A 309 22.27 -1.61 -25.99
CA LEU A 309 22.17 -0.50 -26.92
C LEU A 309 22.80 0.78 -26.35
N ASN A 310 22.68 1.06 -25.04
CA ASN A 310 23.30 2.25 -24.44
C ASN A 310 24.82 2.09 -24.28
N TYR A 311 25.28 0.92 -23.82
CA TYR A 311 26.68 0.62 -23.57
C TYR A 311 27.50 0.51 -24.87
N TYR A 312 26.89 0.07 -25.96
CA TYR A 312 27.57 -0.12 -27.25
C TYR A 312 26.93 0.72 -28.36
N ALA A 313 26.24 1.82 -28.00
CA ALA A 313 25.58 2.70 -28.97
C ALA A 313 26.50 3.13 -30.12
N PRO A 314 27.75 3.61 -29.87
CA PRO A 314 28.62 4.04 -30.96
C PRO A 314 28.98 2.90 -31.91
N GLU A 315 29.30 1.72 -31.39
CA GLU A 315 29.61 0.53 -32.21
C GLU A 315 28.39 0.10 -33.05
N ILE A 316 27.19 0.16 -32.47
CA ILE A 316 25.95 -0.19 -33.18
C ILE A 316 25.64 0.80 -34.31
N PHE A 317 25.85 2.11 -34.11
CA PHE A 317 25.69 3.09 -35.18
C PHE A 317 26.72 2.91 -36.29
N GLU A 318 27.96 2.53 -35.95
CA GLU A 318 28.98 2.19 -36.94
C GLU A 318 28.58 0.96 -37.78
N LEU A 319 28.05 -0.09 -37.14
CA LEU A 319 27.57 -1.30 -37.85
C LEU A 319 26.50 -0.99 -38.91
N ILE A 320 25.68 0.05 -38.70
CA ILE A 320 24.59 0.46 -39.59
C ILE A 320 25.08 1.39 -40.72
N GLY A 321 26.34 1.82 -40.66
CA GLY A 321 27.00 2.61 -41.71
C GLY A 321 27.22 4.09 -41.37
N VAL A 322 27.21 4.48 -40.09
CA VAL A 322 27.69 5.81 -39.67
C VAL A 322 29.22 5.81 -39.71
N LYS A 323 29.83 6.63 -40.58
CA LYS A 323 31.28 6.66 -40.76
C LYS A 323 31.96 7.65 -39.80
N GLY A 324 32.95 7.15 -39.06
CA GLY A 324 33.84 7.93 -38.21
C GLY A 324 33.37 7.99 -36.76
N SER A 325 34.30 7.71 -35.82
CA SER A 325 34.05 7.65 -34.38
C SER A 325 33.34 8.91 -33.85
N SER A 326 33.77 10.11 -34.26
CA SER A 326 33.10 11.36 -33.87
C SER A 326 31.67 11.50 -34.38
N ASN A 327 31.36 11.01 -35.59
CA ASN A 327 29.99 11.06 -36.12
C ASN A 327 29.09 10.04 -35.41
N SER A 328 29.62 8.87 -35.08
CA SER A 328 28.90 7.87 -34.30
C SER A 328 28.58 8.36 -32.89
N LEU A 329 29.55 9.01 -32.23
CA LEU A 329 29.35 9.68 -30.94
C LEU A 329 28.34 10.84 -31.03
N LEU A 330 28.36 11.62 -32.12
CA LEU A 330 27.37 12.67 -32.36
C LEU A 330 25.95 12.09 -32.48
N THR A 331 25.76 11.05 -33.30
CA THR A 331 24.46 10.36 -33.46
C THR A 331 23.99 9.78 -32.12
N THR A 332 24.92 9.25 -31.32
CA THR A 332 24.66 8.77 -29.96
C THR A 332 24.23 9.91 -29.01
N GLY A 333 24.84 11.09 -29.12
CA GLY A 333 24.41 12.30 -28.40
C GLY A 333 22.97 12.70 -28.74
N VAL A 334 22.61 12.68 -30.03
CA VAL A 334 21.23 12.95 -30.49
C VAL A 334 20.25 11.89 -29.97
N TYR A 335 20.63 10.60 -29.98
CA TYR A 335 19.86 9.53 -29.34
C TYR A 335 19.54 9.85 -27.87
N GLY A 336 20.54 10.32 -27.11
CA GLY A 336 20.37 10.74 -25.73
C GLY A 336 19.36 11.89 -25.57
N VAL A 337 19.40 12.89 -26.44
CA VAL A 337 18.44 14.02 -26.44
C VAL A 337 17.02 13.55 -26.72
N VAL A 338 16.82 12.71 -27.75
CA VAL A 338 15.51 12.13 -28.08
C VAL A 338 14.95 11.37 -26.88
N LYS A 339 15.77 10.51 -26.27
CA LYS A 339 15.38 9.71 -25.09
C LYS A 339 14.99 10.61 -23.92
N PHE A 340 15.74 11.66 -23.65
CA PHE A 340 15.47 12.61 -22.56
C PHE A 340 14.17 13.40 -22.78
N VAL A 341 13.99 14.00 -23.97
CA VAL A 341 12.80 14.80 -24.31
C VAL A 341 11.52 13.95 -24.29
N VAL A 342 11.58 12.76 -24.88
CA VAL A 342 10.43 11.84 -24.88
C VAL A 342 10.06 11.42 -23.47
N THR A 343 11.04 11.12 -22.59
CA THR A 343 10.71 10.74 -21.22
C THR A 343 10.16 11.91 -20.41
N ILE A 344 10.64 13.15 -20.61
CA ILE A 344 10.02 14.33 -19.99
C ILE A 344 8.55 14.42 -20.40
N PHE A 345 8.25 14.32 -21.69
CA PHE A 345 6.87 14.33 -22.17
C PHE A 345 6.04 13.18 -21.56
N TYR A 346 6.61 11.98 -21.51
CA TYR A 346 5.94 10.82 -20.94
C TYR A 346 5.62 10.99 -19.45
N VAL A 347 6.63 11.31 -18.63
CA VAL A 347 6.49 11.48 -17.18
C VAL A 347 5.57 12.65 -16.83
N THR A 348 5.65 13.76 -17.56
CA THR A 348 4.86 14.96 -17.24
C THR A 348 3.41 14.87 -17.71
N TYR A 349 3.15 14.24 -18.87
CA TYR A 349 1.86 14.31 -19.55
C TYR A 349 1.13 12.96 -19.67
N LEU A 350 1.84 11.85 -19.92
CA LEU A 350 1.24 10.57 -20.31
C LEU A 350 1.09 9.57 -19.17
N VAL A 351 2.03 9.54 -18.22
CA VAL A 351 2.13 8.48 -17.20
C VAL A 351 0.83 8.33 -16.38
N ASP A 352 0.18 9.45 -16.05
CA ASP A 352 -1.06 9.46 -15.28
C ASP A 352 -2.30 9.30 -16.16
N ARG A 353 -2.19 9.50 -17.48
CA ARG A 353 -3.34 9.49 -18.42
C ARG A 353 -3.58 8.14 -19.07
N VAL A 354 -2.52 7.44 -19.51
CA VAL A 354 -2.66 6.31 -20.46
C VAL A 354 -2.75 4.92 -19.79
N GLY A 355 -2.59 4.83 -18.45
CA GLY A 355 -2.57 3.53 -17.75
C GLY A 355 -1.19 2.87 -17.80
N ARG A 356 -1.07 1.64 -17.31
CA ARG A 356 0.22 0.91 -17.21
C ARG A 356 0.38 -0.13 -18.31
N ARG A 357 -0.72 -0.80 -18.71
CA ARG A 357 -0.70 -1.93 -19.65
C ARG A 357 -0.46 -1.48 -21.08
N LEU A 358 -1.22 -0.48 -21.54
CA LEU A 358 -1.17 -0.02 -22.92
C LEU A 358 0.21 0.57 -23.29
N PRO A 359 0.83 1.46 -22.48
CA PRO A 359 2.14 2.00 -22.83
C PRO A 359 3.23 0.94 -22.89
N LEU A 360 3.15 -0.07 -22.01
CA LEU A 360 4.09 -1.19 -22.02
C LEU A 360 3.95 -2.06 -23.28
N LEU A 361 2.72 -2.38 -23.70
CA LEU A 361 2.48 -3.15 -24.93
C LEU A 361 2.94 -2.41 -26.18
N VAL A 362 2.56 -1.14 -26.33
CA VAL A 362 2.94 -0.33 -27.49
C VAL A 362 4.45 -0.10 -27.51
N GLY A 363 5.03 0.25 -26.37
CA GLY A 363 6.47 0.48 -26.24
C GLY A 363 7.28 -0.77 -26.58
N ALA A 364 6.91 -1.92 -26.01
CA ALA A 364 7.55 -3.21 -26.29
C ALA A 364 7.44 -3.61 -27.77
N CYS A 365 6.27 -3.44 -28.40
CA CYS A 365 6.09 -3.71 -29.83
C CYS A 365 6.97 -2.83 -30.71
N LEU A 366 7.07 -1.52 -30.41
CA LEU A 366 7.94 -0.60 -31.15
C LEU A 366 9.41 -1.01 -31.02
N GLN A 367 9.84 -1.36 -29.80
CA GLN A 367 11.20 -1.82 -29.55
C GLN A 367 11.52 -3.14 -30.29
N ALA A 368 10.62 -4.12 -30.22
CA ALA A 368 10.78 -5.40 -30.92
C ALA A 368 10.89 -5.21 -32.44
N THR A 369 10.03 -4.35 -33.00
CA THR A 369 10.00 -4.06 -34.44
C THR A 369 11.26 -3.32 -34.89
N ALA A 370 11.75 -2.38 -34.08
CA ALA A 370 13.01 -1.68 -34.36
C ALA A 370 14.22 -2.64 -34.38
N MET A 371 14.31 -3.55 -33.40
CA MET A 371 15.37 -4.56 -33.35
C MET A 371 15.25 -5.56 -34.51
N LEU A 372 14.04 -5.93 -34.90
CA LEU A 372 13.79 -6.76 -36.07
C LEU A 372 14.25 -6.08 -37.36
N TYR A 373 13.93 -4.78 -37.53
CA TYR A 373 14.42 -4.01 -38.67
C TYR A 373 15.95 -4.02 -38.72
N LEU A 374 16.60 -3.79 -37.59
CA LEU A 374 18.07 -3.78 -37.50
C LEU A 374 18.68 -5.12 -37.90
N ALA A 375 18.11 -6.22 -37.41
CA ALA A 375 18.53 -7.56 -37.77
C ALA A 375 18.39 -7.83 -39.28
N LEU A 376 17.23 -7.49 -39.86
CA LEU A 376 16.98 -7.70 -41.29
C LEU A 376 17.86 -6.81 -42.15
N TYR A 377 18.03 -5.54 -41.77
CA TYR A 377 18.91 -4.61 -42.48
C TYR A 377 20.34 -5.12 -42.51
N LEU A 378 20.92 -5.47 -41.35
CA LEU A 378 22.28 -5.98 -41.28
C LEU A 378 22.45 -7.32 -42.00
N ARG A 379 21.40 -8.17 -42.02
CA ARG A 379 21.42 -9.44 -42.77
C ARG A 379 21.49 -9.24 -44.28
N PHE A 380 20.70 -8.32 -44.83
CA PHE A 380 20.57 -8.15 -46.28
C PHE A 380 21.49 -7.09 -46.87
N ALA A 381 21.81 -6.04 -46.12
CA ALA A 381 22.75 -4.99 -46.54
C ALA A 381 24.22 -5.34 -46.22
N GLY A 382 24.45 -6.30 -45.32
CA GLY A 382 25.78 -6.66 -44.82
C GLY A 382 26.25 -5.77 -43.66
N THR A 383 27.21 -6.26 -42.87
CA THR A 383 27.95 -5.48 -41.86
C THR A 383 29.06 -4.70 -42.56
N ASN A 384 29.18 -3.40 -42.29
CA ASN A 384 30.08 -2.46 -42.98
C ASN A 384 29.71 -2.25 -44.46
N THR A 385 28.74 -1.38 -44.69
CA THR A 385 28.43 -0.90 -46.04
C THR A 385 29.57 -0.02 -46.55
N ASP A 386 30.44 -0.58 -47.38
CA ASP A 386 31.47 0.12 -48.17
C ASP A 386 30.85 1.02 -49.26
N THR A 387 29.84 1.81 -48.91
CA THR A 387 29.26 2.79 -49.84
C THR A 387 30.07 4.09 -49.79
N VAL A 388 30.66 4.46 -50.92
CA VAL A 388 31.24 5.78 -51.16
C VAL A 388 30.07 6.77 -51.22
N GLY A 389 29.93 7.67 -50.22
CA GLY A 389 28.86 8.69 -50.22
C GLY A 389 28.10 8.96 -48.91
N GLY A 390 28.49 8.36 -47.78
CA GLY A 390 27.84 8.57 -46.48
C GLY A 390 27.03 7.36 -46.00
N THR A 391 26.18 7.54 -44.97
CA THR A 391 25.33 6.46 -44.44
C THR A 391 24.29 6.06 -45.49
N PRO A 392 24.14 4.75 -45.82
CA PRO A 392 23.15 4.29 -46.79
C PRO A 392 21.73 4.70 -46.39
N ALA A 393 20.82 4.82 -47.36
CA ALA A 393 19.41 5.15 -47.10
C ALA A 393 18.77 4.17 -46.08
N GLY A 394 19.08 2.87 -46.18
CA GLY A 394 18.65 1.87 -45.18
C GLY A 394 19.28 2.08 -43.80
N GLY A 395 20.52 2.55 -43.74
CA GLY A 395 21.19 2.89 -42.48
C GLY A 395 20.56 4.11 -41.80
N ILE A 396 20.17 5.13 -42.57
CA ILE A 396 19.41 6.29 -42.07
C ILE A 396 18.07 5.83 -41.47
N VAL A 397 17.34 4.93 -42.16
CA VAL A 397 16.10 4.35 -41.63
C VAL A 397 16.39 3.52 -40.37
N GLY A 398 17.53 2.83 -40.28
CA GLY A 398 18.01 2.15 -39.08
C GLY A 398 18.22 3.10 -37.89
N ILE A 399 18.83 4.26 -38.11
CA ILE A 399 18.97 5.32 -37.10
C ILE A 399 17.59 5.79 -36.61
N VAL A 400 16.65 6.02 -37.53
CA VAL A 400 15.26 6.39 -37.17
C VAL A 400 14.61 5.30 -36.33
N TRP A 401 14.79 4.03 -36.67
CA TRP A 401 14.28 2.92 -35.86
C TRP A 401 14.93 2.83 -34.48
N ILE A 402 16.22 3.15 -34.34
CA ILE A 402 16.88 3.25 -33.03
C ILE A 402 16.28 4.40 -32.20
N TYR A 403 15.90 5.51 -32.82
CA TYR A 403 15.20 6.60 -32.13
C TYR A 403 13.78 6.21 -31.73
N ILE A 404 13.06 5.48 -32.60
CA ILE A 404 11.74 4.91 -32.28
C ILE A 404 11.86 3.86 -31.15
N TYR A 405 12.95 3.09 -31.13
CA TYR A 405 13.26 2.18 -30.03
C TYR A 405 13.41 2.95 -28.71
N ALA A 406 14.16 4.05 -28.71
CA ALA A 406 14.32 4.93 -27.55
C ALA A 406 12.96 5.43 -27.06
N PHE A 407 12.11 5.86 -28.00
CA PHE A 407 10.74 6.29 -27.70
C PHE A 407 9.92 5.16 -27.08
N GLY A 408 9.95 3.96 -27.65
CA GLY A 408 9.21 2.80 -27.16
C GLY A 408 9.62 2.41 -25.73
N TRP A 409 10.93 2.43 -25.44
CA TRP A 409 11.43 2.19 -24.09
C TRP A 409 10.95 3.25 -23.10
N SER A 410 11.08 4.53 -23.48
CA SER A 410 10.65 5.66 -22.65
C SER A 410 9.15 5.65 -22.38
N PHE A 411 8.33 5.29 -23.37
CA PHE A 411 6.86 5.25 -23.26
C PHE A 411 6.34 4.07 -22.41
N GLY A 412 7.06 2.96 -22.31
CA GLY A 412 6.61 1.77 -21.58
C GLY A 412 7.54 1.37 -20.44
N HIS A 413 8.64 0.72 -20.80
CA HIS A 413 9.54 0.01 -19.89
C HIS A 413 10.29 0.90 -18.89
N SER A 414 10.39 2.20 -19.13
CA SER A 414 11.12 3.14 -18.27
C SER A 414 10.54 3.30 -16.86
N VAL A 415 9.21 3.19 -16.71
CA VAL A 415 8.50 3.44 -15.45
C VAL A 415 7.55 2.30 -15.08
N ALA A 416 6.88 1.68 -16.06
CA ALA A 416 5.76 0.77 -15.79
C ALA A 416 6.16 -0.45 -14.94
N CYS A 417 7.31 -1.09 -15.19
CA CYS A 417 7.72 -2.28 -14.44
C CYS A 417 7.92 -1.98 -12.94
N TYR A 418 8.55 -0.84 -12.63
CA TYR A 418 8.81 -0.39 -11.26
C TYR A 418 7.50 0.00 -10.53
N VAL A 419 6.61 0.69 -11.23
CA VAL A 419 5.29 1.08 -10.69
C VAL A 419 4.44 -0.16 -10.41
N VAL A 420 4.34 -1.07 -11.39
CA VAL A 420 3.57 -2.32 -11.27
C VAL A 420 4.06 -3.13 -10.07
N ALA A 421 5.36 -3.37 -9.95
CA ALA A 421 5.91 -4.09 -8.80
C ALA A 421 5.55 -3.41 -7.47
N ALA A 422 5.62 -2.08 -7.39
CA ALA A 422 5.25 -1.35 -6.19
C ALA A 422 3.73 -1.36 -5.89
N GLU A 423 2.87 -1.50 -6.90
CA GLU A 423 1.40 -1.52 -6.78
C GLU A 423 0.85 -2.92 -6.47
N ILE A 424 1.44 -4.00 -6.98
CA ILE A 424 0.92 -5.37 -6.80
C ILE A 424 1.34 -6.03 -5.49
N PHE A 425 2.48 -5.66 -4.91
CA PHE A 425 2.95 -6.33 -3.70
C PHE A 425 2.22 -5.86 -2.43
N PRO A 426 1.71 -6.78 -1.59
CA PRO A 426 1.23 -6.46 -0.24
C PRO A 426 2.32 -5.83 0.60
N THR A 427 1.94 -4.95 1.53
CA THR A 427 2.90 -4.20 2.37
C THR A 427 3.86 -5.11 3.14
N ARG A 428 3.39 -6.28 3.61
CA ARG A 428 4.20 -7.27 4.35
C ARG A 428 5.42 -7.79 3.58
N ILE A 429 5.29 -8.05 2.28
CA ILE A 429 6.34 -8.71 1.47
C ILE A 429 7.03 -7.76 0.50
N ARG A 430 6.53 -6.52 0.38
CA ARG A 430 6.90 -5.58 -0.68
C ARG A 430 8.39 -5.26 -0.73
N SER A 431 9.02 -4.97 0.41
CA SER A 431 10.44 -4.59 0.46
C SER A 431 11.36 -5.73 -0.02
N VAL A 432 11.11 -6.95 0.45
CA VAL A 432 11.87 -8.15 0.06
C VAL A 432 11.67 -8.45 -1.42
N CYS A 433 10.42 -8.48 -1.90
CA CYS A 433 10.13 -8.74 -3.30
C CYS A 433 10.74 -7.69 -4.24
N MET A 434 10.65 -6.39 -3.89
CA MET A 434 11.27 -5.31 -4.67
C MET A 434 12.79 -5.46 -4.73
N SER A 435 13.44 -5.81 -3.61
CA SER A 435 14.89 -6.05 -3.57
C SER A 435 15.30 -7.19 -4.51
N ILE A 436 14.53 -8.27 -4.55
CA ILE A 436 14.76 -9.38 -5.48
C ILE A 436 14.52 -8.95 -6.94
N CYS A 437 13.48 -8.15 -7.23
CA CYS A 437 13.26 -7.62 -8.59
C CYS A 437 14.44 -6.77 -9.07
N PHE A 438 15.00 -5.90 -8.22
CA PHE A 438 16.19 -5.13 -8.55
C PHE A 438 17.45 -5.99 -8.67
N PHE A 439 17.61 -7.01 -7.82
CA PHE A 439 18.69 -7.99 -7.99
C PHE A 439 18.61 -8.66 -9.37
N VAL A 440 17.42 -9.15 -9.76
CA VAL A 440 17.18 -9.73 -11.09
C VAL A 440 17.46 -8.71 -12.19
N ASN A 441 17.07 -7.46 -12.01
CA ASN A 441 17.39 -6.37 -12.96
C ASN A 441 18.89 -6.31 -13.24
N TRP A 442 19.70 -6.21 -12.18
CA TRP A 442 21.14 -6.00 -12.29
C TRP A 442 21.91 -7.24 -12.71
N ILE A 443 21.53 -8.44 -12.24
CA ILE A 443 22.24 -9.67 -12.62
C ILE A 443 21.98 -10.06 -14.09
N VAL A 444 20.77 -9.79 -14.59
CA VAL A 444 20.44 -10.01 -16.00
C VAL A 444 21.15 -8.98 -16.89
N ASP A 445 21.21 -7.72 -16.44
CA ASP A 445 22.00 -6.68 -17.10
C ASP A 445 23.48 -7.07 -17.20
N TYR A 446 24.08 -7.56 -16.11
CA TYR A 446 25.44 -8.09 -16.12
C TYR A 446 25.62 -9.17 -17.20
N GLY A 447 24.72 -10.16 -17.24
CA GLY A 447 24.80 -11.26 -18.21
C GLY A 447 24.69 -10.78 -19.66
N ILE A 448 23.73 -9.90 -19.94
CA ILE A 448 23.48 -9.36 -21.28
C ILE A 448 24.64 -8.46 -21.72
N THR A 449 25.02 -7.48 -20.90
CA THR A 449 26.07 -6.50 -21.21
C THR A 449 27.42 -7.16 -21.41
N ARG A 450 27.74 -8.23 -20.65
CA ARG A 450 28.95 -9.03 -20.83
C ARG A 450 28.93 -9.81 -22.14
N ALA A 451 27.78 -10.35 -22.52
CA ALA A 451 27.64 -11.21 -23.69
C ALA A 451 27.57 -10.41 -25.01
N THR A 452 27.08 -9.16 -24.98
CA THR A 452 26.81 -8.38 -26.20
C THR A 452 27.99 -8.25 -27.17
N PRO A 453 29.22 -7.89 -26.77
CA PRO A 453 30.34 -7.76 -27.72
C PRO A 453 30.61 -9.07 -28.46
N ASN A 454 30.72 -10.18 -27.73
CA ASN A 454 30.91 -11.51 -28.31
C ASN A 454 29.74 -11.92 -29.22
N MET A 455 28.50 -11.59 -28.83
CA MET A 455 27.32 -11.85 -29.66
C MET A 455 27.32 -11.04 -30.95
N ILE A 456 27.78 -9.79 -30.93
CA ILE A 456 27.91 -8.96 -32.12
C ILE A 456 28.96 -9.57 -33.07
N THR A 457 30.12 -9.97 -32.56
CA THR A 457 31.20 -10.56 -33.36
C THR A 457 30.82 -11.92 -33.96
N GLU A 458 30.26 -12.83 -33.16
CA GLU A 458 29.97 -14.21 -33.59
C GLU A 458 28.64 -14.35 -34.33
N MET A 459 27.59 -13.65 -33.88
CA MET A 459 26.24 -13.77 -34.45
C MET A 459 25.93 -12.68 -35.48
N GLY A 460 26.69 -11.58 -35.50
CA GLY A 460 26.44 -10.43 -36.37
C GLY A 460 25.02 -9.90 -36.20
N TRP A 461 24.22 -9.96 -37.27
CA TRP A 461 22.80 -9.58 -37.28
C TRP A 461 21.91 -10.40 -36.32
N GLY A 462 22.33 -11.62 -35.95
CA GLY A 462 21.56 -12.54 -35.12
C GLY A 462 21.30 -12.06 -33.70
N VAL A 463 22.16 -11.18 -33.17
CA VAL A 463 21.98 -10.56 -31.84
C VAL A 463 20.71 -9.71 -31.77
N PHE A 464 20.46 -8.90 -32.80
CA PHE A 464 19.29 -8.03 -32.86
C PHE A 464 18.02 -8.83 -33.10
N LEU A 465 18.10 -9.94 -33.85
CA LEU A 465 16.99 -10.87 -33.98
C LEU A 465 16.65 -11.53 -32.65
N LEU A 466 17.66 -11.95 -31.86
CA LEU A 466 17.45 -12.52 -30.54
C LEU A 466 16.71 -11.52 -29.63
N TYR A 467 17.16 -10.27 -29.54
CA TYR A 467 16.47 -9.24 -28.76
C TYR A 467 15.05 -8.99 -29.27
N ALA A 468 14.83 -8.97 -30.59
CA ALA A 468 13.49 -8.82 -31.16
C ALA A 468 12.56 -9.96 -30.74
N LEU A 469 13.00 -11.22 -30.87
CA LEU A 469 12.21 -12.40 -30.51
C LEU A 469 11.89 -12.45 -29.00
N LEU A 470 12.88 -12.17 -28.15
CA LEU A 470 12.67 -12.11 -26.70
C LEU A 470 11.70 -10.98 -26.32
N THR A 471 11.79 -9.84 -26.99
CA THR A 471 10.87 -8.71 -26.76
C THR A 471 9.45 -9.05 -27.22
N TYR A 472 9.27 -9.71 -28.38
CA TYR A 472 7.95 -10.19 -28.83
C TYR A 472 7.36 -11.23 -27.87
N ALA A 473 8.17 -12.14 -27.33
CA ALA A 473 7.73 -13.06 -26.28
C ALA A 473 7.25 -12.28 -25.03
N GLY A 474 7.95 -11.19 -24.68
CA GLY A 474 7.53 -10.26 -23.64
C GLY A 474 6.19 -9.59 -23.93
N VAL A 475 5.97 -9.12 -25.16
CA VAL A 475 4.67 -8.56 -25.59
C VAL A 475 3.54 -9.56 -25.38
N VAL A 476 3.74 -10.83 -25.79
CA VAL A 476 2.76 -11.90 -25.61
C VAL A 476 2.50 -12.13 -24.12
N PHE A 477 3.55 -12.20 -23.30
CA PHE A 477 3.42 -12.37 -21.85
C PHE A 477 2.65 -11.22 -21.22
N ILE A 478 3.00 -9.97 -21.52
CA ILE A 478 2.32 -8.76 -21.03
C ILE A 478 0.85 -8.79 -21.46
N PHE A 479 0.56 -9.16 -22.71
CA PHE A 479 -0.80 -9.25 -23.21
C PHE A 479 -1.63 -10.27 -22.40
N PHE A 480 -1.11 -11.45 -22.10
CA PHE A 480 -1.88 -12.47 -21.37
C PHE A 480 -1.92 -12.25 -19.85
N CYS A 481 -0.84 -11.74 -19.27
CA CYS A 481 -0.60 -11.81 -17.81
C CYS A 481 -0.64 -10.46 -17.08
N LEU A 482 -0.49 -9.30 -17.76
CA LEU A 482 -0.45 -8.00 -17.07
C LEU A 482 -1.83 -7.30 -17.09
N PRO A 483 -2.60 -7.26 -15.98
CA PRO A 483 -3.83 -6.48 -15.93
C PRO A 483 -3.55 -4.96 -15.88
N GLU A 484 -4.53 -4.14 -16.25
CA GLU A 484 -4.50 -2.70 -16.03
C GLU A 484 -4.77 -2.41 -14.54
N LEU A 485 -3.78 -1.81 -13.89
CA LEU A 485 -3.82 -1.48 -12.47
C LEU A 485 -4.37 -0.09 -12.20
N LYS A 486 -4.39 0.78 -13.23
CA LYS A 486 -4.91 2.15 -13.08
C LYS A 486 -6.38 2.13 -12.67
N GLY A 487 -6.67 2.72 -11.51
CA GLY A 487 -8.02 2.87 -10.98
C GLY A 487 -8.56 1.64 -10.25
N ARG A 488 -7.78 0.57 -10.11
CA ARG A 488 -8.15 -0.59 -9.28
C ARG A 488 -7.87 -0.30 -7.80
N SER A 489 -8.76 -0.76 -6.91
CA SER A 489 -8.49 -0.77 -5.46
C SER A 489 -7.49 -1.87 -5.11
N ILE A 490 -6.77 -1.72 -3.99
CA ILE A 490 -5.83 -2.75 -3.49
C ILE A 490 -6.56 -4.07 -3.24
N GLU A 491 -7.82 -4.00 -2.79
CA GLU A 491 -8.70 -5.15 -2.55
C GLU A 491 -9.06 -5.88 -3.86
N SER A 492 -9.36 -5.16 -4.96
CA SER A 492 -9.61 -5.81 -6.26
C SER A 492 -8.36 -6.41 -6.87
N ILE A 493 -7.17 -5.91 -6.52
CA ILE A 493 -5.89 -6.53 -6.86
C ILE A 493 -5.73 -7.85 -6.09
N ASP A 494 -6.12 -7.92 -4.82
CA ASP A 494 -6.17 -9.17 -4.03
C ASP A 494 -7.03 -10.25 -4.69
N ASP A 495 -8.25 -9.92 -5.11
CA ASP A 495 -9.12 -10.86 -5.83
C ASP A 495 -8.58 -11.27 -7.20
N LEU A 496 -7.91 -10.36 -7.90
CA LEU A 496 -7.37 -10.62 -9.24
C LEU A 496 -6.26 -11.68 -9.21
N PHE A 497 -5.38 -11.63 -8.22
CA PHE A 497 -4.27 -12.58 -8.04
C PHE A 497 -4.70 -13.91 -7.37
N GLN A 498 -5.98 -14.09 -7.04
CA GLN A 498 -6.51 -15.43 -6.73
C GLN A 498 -6.73 -16.27 -8.00
N ARG A 499 -6.86 -15.62 -9.16
CA ARG A 499 -7.08 -16.26 -10.47
C ARG A 499 -5.75 -16.63 -11.13
N PRO A 500 -5.71 -17.58 -12.08
CA PRO A 500 -4.48 -17.89 -12.81
C PRO A 500 -3.99 -16.69 -13.64
N LEU A 501 -2.67 -16.38 -13.58
CA LEU A 501 -2.02 -15.28 -14.32
C LEU A 501 -2.40 -15.24 -15.81
N TRP A 502 -2.38 -16.38 -16.49
CA TRP A 502 -2.65 -16.51 -17.93
C TRP A 502 -4.08 -16.14 -18.35
N SER A 503 -5.00 -16.01 -17.38
CA SER A 503 -6.39 -15.60 -17.61
C SER A 503 -6.65 -14.12 -17.34
N MET A 504 -5.63 -13.37 -16.89
CA MET A 504 -5.77 -11.97 -16.49
C MET A 504 -6.16 -11.05 -17.63
N TRP A 505 -5.80 -11.39 -18.88
CA TRP A 505 -6.22 -10.61 -20.05
C TRP A 505 -7.74 -10.52 -20.23
N ARG A 506 -8.50 -11.51 -19.75
CA ARG A 506 -9.97 -11.48 -19.77
C ARG A 506 -10.56 -10.42 -18.82
N HIS A 507 -9.75 -9.96 -17.88
CA HIS A 507 -10.05 -8.92 -16.89
C HIS A 507 -9.05 -7.75 -17.05
N ALA A 508 -8.51 -7.58 -18.26
CA ALA A 508 -7.41 -6.66 -18.53
C ALA A 508 -7.74 -5.23 -18.16
N TYR A 509 -8.98 -4.78 -18.37
CA TYR A 509 -9.42 -3.46 -17.97
C TYR A 509 -10.43 -3.57 -16.84
N PRO A 510 -10.32 -2.69 -15.83
CA PRO A 510 -11.30 -2.70 -14.77
C PRO A 510 -12.69 -2.38 -15.34
N THR A 511 -13.69 -3.20 -14.98
CA THR A 511 -15.09 -2.85 -15.21
C THR A 511 -15.43 -1.58 -14.43
N GLU A 512 -16.51 -0.87 -14.75
CA GLU A 512 -16.92 0.30 -13.95
C GLU A 512 -17.11 -0.09 -12.47
N ASP A 513 -17.54 -1.32 -12.18
CA ASP A 513 -17.63 -1.89 -10.82
C ASP A 513 -16.25 -2.09 -10.13
N GLU A 514 -15.17 -2.26 -10.90
CA GLU A 514 -13.79 -2.43 -10.41
C GLU A 514 -12.99 -1.10 -10.37
N LYS A 515 -13.39 -0.09 -11.16
CA LYS A 515 -12.80 1.28 -11.20
C LYS A 515 -13.40 2.23 -10.18
N VAL A 516 -14.71 2.13 -9.99
CA VAL A 516 -15.44 2.97 -9.06
C VAL A 516 -15.10 2.49 -7.66
N ARG A 517 -14.74 3.42 -6.78
CA ARG A 517 -14.80 3.23 -5.33
C ARG A 517 -16.10 2.47 -5.07
N GLN A 518 -16.07 1.20 -4.66
CA GLN A 518 -17.27 0.61 -4.07
C GLN A 518 -17.63 1.51 -2.89
N GLY A 519 -18.68 2.27 -3.14
CA GLY A 519 -18.77 3.67 -2.76
C GLY A 519 -19.98 4.28 -3.46
N ILE A 520 -21.11 3.55 -3.37
CA ILE A 520 -22.46 4.06 -3.07
C ILE A 520 -23.58 4.12 -4.14
N PRO A 521 -23.44 4.27 -5.48
CA PRO A 521 -24.66 4.42 -6.31
C PRO A 521 -25.21 3.20 -7.08
N GLN A 522 -24.42 2.22 -7.53
CA GLN A 522 -24.91 1.21 -8.49
C GLN A 522 -25.30 -0.16 -7.91
N LEU A 523 -24.90 -0.49 -6.67
CA LEU A 523 -25.43 -1.64 -5.93
C LEU A 523 -26.90 -1.46 -5.47
N MET A 524 -27.51 -0.29 -5.70
CA MET A 524 -28.93 -0.04 -5.39
C MET A 524 -29.91 -0.64 -6.42
N LYS A 525 -29.44 -1.14 -7.56
CA LYS A 525 -30.34 -1.74 -8.58
C LYS A 525 -30.42 -3.27 -8.56
N GLY A 526 -29.63 -3.95 -7.71
CA GLY A 526 -29.60 -5.42 -7.63
C GLY A 526 -29.66 -6.01 -6.22
N LEU A 527 -29.56 -5.21 -5.15
CA LEU A 527 -29.61 -5.70 -3.78
C LEU A 527 -31.04 -5.72 -3.22
N THR A 528 -31.76 -6.79 -3.53
CA THR A 528 -33.00 -7.10 -2.84
C THR A 528 -32.72 -7.76 -1.48
N HIS A 529 -33.18 -7.11 -0.41
CA HIS A 529 -33.91 -7.67 0.76
C HIS A 529 -33.36 -7.66 2.22
N HIS A 530 -32.09 -7.42 2.58
CA HIS A 530 -31.67 -7.57 3.99
C HIS A 530 -31.25 -6.30 4.76
N THR A 531 -31.05 -5.15 4.11
CA THR A 531 -30.68 -3.88 4.78
C THR A 531 -31.82 -3.22 5.58
N MET A 532 -33.06 -3.72 5.50
CA MET A 532 -34.25 -3.17 6.17
C MET A 532 -35.03 -4.19 7.03
N ALA A 533 -34.41 -5.31 7.42
CA ALA A 533 -35.05 -6.24 8.34
C ALA A 533 -35.30 -5.53 9.70
N THR A 534 -36.53 -5.62 10.19
CA THR A 534 -36.92 -5.12 11.52
C THR A 534 -37.59 -6.23 12.30
N PHE A 535 -37.34 -6.27 13.60
CA PHE A 535 -38.07 -7.14 14.52
C PHE A 535 -39.14 -6.34 15.24
N THR A 536 -40.23 -7.01 15.63
CA THR A 536 -41.34 -6.39 16.34
C THR A 536 -41.21 -6.71 17.81
N LEU A 537 -41.05 -5.70 18.64
CA LEU A 537 -41.03 -5.84 20.09
C LEU A 537 -42.45 -6.16 20.60
N ASN A 538 -42.56 -6.68 21.82
CA ASN A 538 -43.85 -6.91 22.48
C ASN A 538 -44.69 -5.63 22.68
N THR A 539 -44.07 -4.46 22.59
CA THR A 539 -44.72 -3.14 22.59
C THR A 539 -45.31 -2.74 21.23
N GLY A 540 -45.06 -3.53 20.18
CA GLY A 540 -45.38 -3.19 18.78
C GLY A 540 -44.34 -2.32 18.09
N ALA A 541 -43.35 -1.78 18.82
CA ALA A 541 -42.26 -1.00 18.25
C ALA A 541 -41.38 -1.86 17.32
N LYS A 542 -40.86 -1.24 16.26
CA LYS A 542 -39.99 -1.90 15.28
C LYS A 542 -38.54 -1.56 15.58
N ILE A 543 -37.75 -2.58 15.93
CA ILE A 543 -36.31 -2.45 16.13
C ILE A 543 -35.58 -2.90 14.87
N PRO A 544 -34.67 -2.09 14.29
CA PRO A 544 -33.82 -2.55 13.19
C PRO A 544 -33.00 -3.80 13.56
N ALA A 545 -32.89 -4.74 12.63
CA ALA A 545 -32.14 -5.98 12.85
C ALA A 545 -30.64 -5.73 13.03
N VAL A 546 -30.11 -4.65 12.45
CA VAL A 546 -28.71 -4.25 12.60
C VAL A 546 -28.68 -2.85 13.21
N GLY A 547 -28.11 -2.75 14.41
CA GLY A 547 -27.84 -1.49 15.07
C GLY A 547 -26.35 -1.21 15.24
N PHE A 548 -26.04 -0.03 15.76
CA PHE A 548 -24.68 0.46 15.89
C PHE A 548 -24.28 0.56 17.37
N GLY A 549 -23.26 -0.20 17.77
CA GLY A 549 -22.71 -0.16 19.13
C GLY A 549 -21.71 0.97 19.31
N THR A 550 -21.80 1.71 20.43
CA THR A 550 -20.93 2.88 20.72
C THR A 550 -19.94 2.66 21.87
N TRP A 551 -19.86 1.46 22.44
CA TRP A 551 -18.96 1.14 23.56
C TRP A 551 -17.46 1.18 23.18
N LYS A 552 -16.60 1.66 24.10
CA LYS A 552 -15.13 1.77 23.95
C LYS A 552 -14.69 2.50 22.67
N ALA A 553 -15.33 3.61 22.34
CA ALA A 553 -14.78 4.58 21.41
C ALA A 553 -13.85 5.54 22.19
N ALA A 554 -12.70 5.92 21.62
CA ALA A 554 -11.89 6.97 22.24
C ALA A 554 -12.63 8.32 22.15
N PRO A 555 -12.34 9.30 23.02
CA PRO A 555 -12.96 10.62 22.96
C PRO A 555 -12.86 11.23 21.56
N GLY A 556 -13.99 11.69 21.00
CA GLY A 556 -14.08 12.24 19.64
C GLY A 556 -14.30 11.20 18.52
N GLU A 557 -14.01 9.91 18.75
CA GLU A 557 -14.20 8.87 17.74
C GLU A 557 -15.66 8.41 17.62
N ALA A 558 -16.44 8.41 18.71
CA ALA A 558 -17.81 7.89 18.64
C ALA A 558 -18.71 8.84 17.85
N ALA A 559 -18.55 10.16 17.99
CA ALA A 559 -19.26 11.13 17.16
C ALA A 559 -18.98 10.94 15.66
N ALA A 560 -17.70 10.78 15.28
CA ALA A 560 -17.34 10.52 13.89
C ALA A 560 -17.94 9.19 13.38
N ALA A 561 -17.87 8.13 14.18
CA ALA A 561 -18.40 6.82 13.82
C ALA A 561 -19.93 6.83 13.69
N VAL A 562 -20.66 7.49 14.60
CA VAL A 562 -22.12 7.65 14.53
C VAL A 562 -22.52 8.50 13.32
N LYS A 563 -21.78 9.57 13.00
CA LYS A 563 -22.01 10.35 11.79
C LYS A 563 -21.88 9.50 10.54
N THR A 564 -20.81 8.71 10.42
CA THR A 564 -20.64 7.75 9.32
C THR A 564 -21.75 6.71 9.30
N ALA A 565 -22.17 6.20 10.46
CA ALA A 565 -23.27 5.23 10.55
C ALA A 565 -24.58 5.82 10.00
N PHE A 566 -24.93 7.07 10.32
CA PHE A 566 -26.08 7.75 9.70
C PHE A 566 -25.97 7.86 8.18
N GLU A 567 -24.80 8.28 7.68
CA GLU A 567 -24.52 8.44 6.25
C GLU A 567 -24.63 7.12 5.47
N VAL A 568 -24.25 6.01 6.09
CA VAL A 568 -24.30 4.66 5.54
C VAL A 568 -25.72 4.06 5.59
N GLY A 569 -26.58 4.53 6.50
CA GLY A 569 -27.98 4.09 6.59
C GLY A 569 -28.39 3.44 7.91
N TYR A 570 -27.53 3.43 8.93
CA TYR A 570 -27.94 2.96 10.26
C TYR A 570 -29.08 3.80 10.82
N ARG A 571 -30.04 3.11 11.43
CA ARG A 571 -31.19 3.70 12.12
C ARG A 571 -31.40 3.12 13.51
N HIS A 572 -30.45 2.39 14.07
CA HIS A 572 -30.49 1.93 15.47
C HIS A 572 -29.15 2.22 16.13
N PHE A 573 -29.16 2.96 17.24
CA PHE A 573 -27.95 3.37 17.97
C PHE A 573 -28.03 2.92 19.43
N ASP A 574 -27.05 2.15 19.87
CA ASP A 574 -26.90 1.68 21.23
C ASP A 574 -25.92 2.55 22.01
N CYS A 575 -26.43 3.26 23.02
CA CYS A 575 -25.71 4.16 23.92
C CYS A 575 -25.78 3.66 25.38
N ALA A 576 -24.99 4.25 26.26
CA ALA A 576 -25.15 4.18 27.71
C ALA A 576 -24.30 5.25 28.41
N PRO A 577 -24.70 5.74 29.60
CA PRO A 577 -23.92 6.72 30.37
C PRO A 577 -22.52 6.24 30.73
N LEU A 578 -22.35 4.94 31.05
CA LEU A 578 -21.07 4.31 31.33
C LEU A 578 -20.05 4.48 30.20
N TYR A 579 -20.52 4.62 28.95
CA TYR A 579 -19.66 4.69 27.77
C TYR A 579 -18.92 6.04 27.70
N GLY A 580 -19.37 7.05 28.44
CA GLY A 580 -18.74 8.36 28.53
C GLY A 580 -18.85 9.21 27.25
N ASN A 581 -19.70 8.81 26.30
CA ASN A 581 -19.78 9.42 24.97
C ASN A 581 -21.21 9.87 24.55
N GLU A 582 -22.20 9.84 25.45
CA GLU A 582 -23.56 10.27 25.12
C GLU A 582 -23.61 11.75 24.68
N ARG A 583 -22.83 12.61 25.33
CA ARG A 583 -22.78 14.05 24.99
C ARG A 583 -22.25 14.31 23.58
N GLU A 584 -21.20 13.59 23.16
CA GLU A 584 -20.65 13.76 21.80
C GLU A 584 -21.56 13.15 20.74
N ILE A 585 -22.26 12.07 21.05
CA ILE A 585 -23.28 11.47 20.18
C ILE A 585 -24.49 12.41 20.03
N GLY A 586 -24.88 13.08 21.11
CA GLY A 586 -25.97 14.06 21.10
C GLY A 586 -25.72 15.23 20.15
N GLU A 587 -24.48 15.68 20.01
CA GLU A 587 -24.12 16.70 19.00
C GLU A 587 -24.31 16.20 17.56
N VAL A 588 -24.13 14.90 17.31
CA VAL A 588 -24.45 14.29 16.01
C VAL A 588 -25.96 14.18 15.80
N PHE A 589 -26.73 13.81 16.83
CA PHE A 589 -28.20 13.77 16.76
C PHE A 589 -28.83 15.14 16.54
N LYS A 590 -28.21 16.22 17.04
CA LYS A 590 -28.66 17.60 16.75
C LYS A 590 -28.35 18.06 15.32
N SER A 591 -27.24 17.60 14.76
CA SER A 591 -26.74 18.05 13.44
C SER A 591 -27.14 17.14 12.27
N THR A 592 -27.67 15.94 12.54
CA THR A 592 -28.12 15.01 11.50
C THR A 592 -29.35 15.56 10.76
N LYS A 593 -29.44 15.23 9.47
CA LYS A 593 -30.59 15.57 8.62
C LYS A 593 -31.72 14.53 8.71
N VAL A 594 -31.50 13.42 9.42
CA VAL A 594 -32.50 12.35 9.58
C VAL A 594 -33.48 12.74 10.68
N PRO A 595 -34.81 12.76 10.43
CA PRO A 595 -35.80 13.06 11.45
C PRO A 595 -35.72 12.10 12.65
N ARG A 596 -35.95 12.62 13.88
CA ARG A 596 -35.90 11.81 15.12
C ARG A 596 -36.81 10.58 15.09
N SER A 597 -37.95 10.66 14.40
CA SER A 597 -38.89 9.55 14.24
C SER A 597 -38.40 8.42 13.33
N GLU A 598 -37.31 8.62 12.58
CA GLU A 598 -36.78 7.64 11.61
C GLU A 598 -35.63 6.79 12.16
N TYR A 599 -35.15 7.06 13.38
CA TYR A 599 -34.10 6.26 14.02
C TYR A 599 -34.45 5.87 15.45
N PHE A 600 -33.96 4.72 15.87
CA PHE A 600 -34.18 4.06 17.14
C PHE A 600 -32.97 4.28 18.06
N VAL A 601 -33.18 4.86 19.23
CA VAL A 601 -32.11 5.12 20.21
C VAL A 601 -32.33 4.26 21.45
N THR A 602 -31.29 3.52 21.85
CA THR A 602 -31.23 2.78 23.10
C THR A 602 -30.25 3.45 24.06
N THR A 603 -30.63 3.68 25.31
CA THR A 603 -29.70 4.02 26.40
C THR A 603 -29.98 3.15 27.64
N LYS A 604 -29.15 3.26 28.69
CA LYS A 604 -29.16 2.33 29.82
C LYS A 604 -29.07 3.02 31.17
N LEU A 605 -29.76 2.46 32.16
CA LEU A 605 -29.64 2.80 33.56
C LEU A 605 -28.45 2.06 34.18
N TRP A 606 -27.45 2.78 34.66
CA TRP A 606 -26.29 2.19 35.34
C TRP A 606 -26.62 1.77 36.79
N SER A 607 -25.90 0.77 37.30
CA SER A 607 -26.15 0.11 38.59
C SER A 607 -26.15 1.04 39.81
N SER A 608 -25.36 2.11 39.81
CA SER A 608 -25.33 3.09 40.90
C SER A 608 -26.54 4.04 40.90
N ASP A 609 -27.32 4.07 39.83
CA ASP A 609 -28.49 4.93 39.65
C ASP A 609 -29.82 4.19 39.77
N HIS A 610 -29.79 2.92 40.15
CA HIS A 610 -30.96 2.07 40.36
C HIS A 610 -32.03 2.63 41.30
N ARG A 611 -31.66 3.57 42.19
CA ARG A 611 -32.56 4.29 43.12
C ARG A 611 -33.01 5.67 42.62
N ARG A 612 -32.55 6.10 41.45
CA ARG A 612 -32.73 7.45 40.89
C ARG A 612 -33.11 7.41 39.41
N VAL A 613 -33.95 6.44 39.06
CA VAL A 613 -34.29 6.03 37.69
C VAL A 613 -34.67 7.19 36.78
N GLU A 614 -35.62 8.03 37.18
CA GLU A 614 -36.09 9.16 36.36
C GLU A 614 -35.00 10.21 36.16
N SER A 615 -34.30 10.62 37.21
CA SER A 615 -33.24 11.63 37.09
C SER A 615 -32.05 11.16 36.24
N ALA A 616 -31.75 9.85 36.26
CA ALA A 616 -30.72 9.26 35.42
C ALA A 616 -31.12 9.25 33.93
N LEU A 617 -32.40 8.98 33.66
CA LEU A 617 -32.95 9.13 32.30
C LEU A 617 -32.90 10.58 31.84
N ASP A 618 -33.30 11.54 32.68
CA ASP A 618 -33.28 12.96 32.34
C ASP A 618 -31.87 13.46 31.99
N LYS A 619 -30.85 13.00 32.73
CA LYS A 619 -29.45 13.25 32.40
C LYS A 619 -29.07 12.67 31.04
N SER A 620 -29.43 11.42 30.77
CA SER A 620 -29.13 10.76 29.48
C SER A 620 -29.81 11.48 28.31
N LEU A 621 -31.06 11.91 28.48
CA LEU A 621 -31.80 12.71 27.50
C LEU A 621 -31.15 14.07 27.25
N GLN A 622 -30.67 14.73 28.32
CA GLN A 622 -29.94 15.99 28.21
C GLN A 622 -28.63 15.81 27.43
N ASP A 623 -27.83 14.79 27.78
CA ASP A 623 -26.55 14.52 27.13
C ASP A 623 -26.74 14.14 25.64
N LEU A 624 -27.72 13.29 25.34
CA LEU A 624 -28.06 12.92 23.95
C LEU A 624 -28.79 14.04 23.18
N GLY A 625 -29.25 15.09 23.86
CA GLY A 625 -30.04 16.17 23.25
C GLY A 625 -31.39 15.72 22.69
N LEU A 626 -32.05 14.78 23.38
CA LEU A 626 -33.31 14.16 22.95
C LEU A 626 -34.43 14.42 23.95
N ASN A 627 -35.68 14.44 23.47
CA ASN A 627 -36.87 14.51 24.33
C ASN A 627 -37.38 13.12 24.76
N TYR A 628 -36.99 12.08 24.02
CA TYR A 628 -37.34 10.68 24.34
C TYR A 628 -36.31 9.71 23.76
N VAL A 629 -36.23 8.51 24.34
CA VAL A 629 -35.54 7.34 23.78
C VAL A 629 -36.52 6.24 23.42
N ASP A 630 -36.18 5.43 22.42
CA ASP A 630 -37.04 4.34 21.98
C ASP A 630 -36.98 3.14 22.94
N LEU A 631 -35.81 2.93 23.55
CA LEU A 631 -35.59 1.84 24.49
C LEU A 631 -34.68 2.29 25.64
N TYR A 632 -35.13 2.07 26.87
CA TYR A 632 -34.33 2.28 28.08
C TYR A 632 -34.10 0.97 28.82
N LEU A 633 -32.84 0.57 28.99
CA LEU A 633 -32.48 -0.73 29.54
C LEU A 633 -31.90 -0.62 30.95
N MET A 634 -32.27 -1.53 31.85
CA MET A 634 -31.49 -1.74 33.08
C MET A 634 -30.18 -2.44 32.72
N HIS A 635 -29.03 -1.79 32.93
CA HIS A 635 -27.76 -2.26 32.36
C HIS A 635 -27.28 -3.58 32.97
N TRP A 636 -27.48 -3.78 34.28
CA TRP A 636 -27.09 -5.00 34.99
C TRP A 636 -28.09 -5.31 36.11
N PRO A 637 -28.33 -6.59 36.46
CA PRO A 637 -29.24 -7.00 37.54
C PRO A 637 -28.60 -6.84 38.93
N VAL A 638 -27.90 -5.73 39.18
CA VAL A 638 -27.23 -5.43 40.47
C VAL A 638 -27.33 -3.95 40.79
N THR A 639 -27.69 -3.68 42.04
CA THR A 639 -27.82 -2.33 42.59
C THR A 639 -26.56 -2.01 43.38
N LEU A 640 -25.83 -0.97 42.97
CA LEU A 640 -24.68 -0.46 43.72
C LEU A 640 -25.09 0.74 44.58
N ASP A 641 -24.36 0.97 45.67
CA ASP A 641 -24.51 2.21 46.44
C ASP A 641 -23.93 3.38 45.60
N PRO A 642 -24.66 4.49 45.40
CA PRO A 642 -24.12 5.65 44.70
C PRO A 642 -22.80 6.11 45.32
N SER A 643 -21.73 6.17 44.52
CA SER A 643 -20.55 6.92 44.91
C SER A 643 -20.96 8.38 45.10
N SER A 644 -20.36 9.09 46.06
CA SER A 644 -20.67 10.50 46.37
C SER A 644 -20.44 11.47 45.19
N ASN A 645 -20.00 10.99 44.03
CA ASN A 645 -19.80 11.75 42.80
C ASN A 645 -20.37 10.99 41.59
N SER A 646 -21.54 11.42 41.10
CA SER A 646 -22.29 10.86 39.95
C SER A 646 -21.59 11.02 38.58
N ALA A 647 -20.31 11.40 38.57
CA ALA A 647 -19.49 11.63 37.39
C ALA A 647 -18.51 10.48 37.10
N GLU A 648 -18.44 9.45 37.95
CA GLU A 648 -17.44 8.37 37.85
C GLU A 648 -18.04 6.99 37.63
N TYR A 649 -18.90 6.84 36.61
CA TYR A 649 -19.43 5.53 36.23
C TYR A 649 -18.30 4.52 35.96
N GLY A 650 -18.44 3.32 36.53
CA GLY A 650 -17.51 2.22 36.33
C GLY A 650 -16.35 2.16 37.32
N LYS A 651 -16.17 3.16 38.20
CA LYS A 651 -15.14 3.19 39.25
C LYS A 651 -15.65 2.72 40.62
N GLU A 652 -16.93 2.40 40.74
CA GLU A 652 -17.54 1.95 41.99
C GLU A 652 -17.04 0.53 42.37
N ASN A 653 -17.07 0.22 43.67
CA ASN A 653 -16.80 -1.14 44.12
C ASN A 653 -17.97 -2.07 43.75
N ARG A 654 -17.82 -2.80 42.65
CA ARG A 654 -18.82 -3.71 42.08
C ARG A 654 -19.26 -4.85 43.00
N LYS A 655 -18.51 -5.11 44.09
CA LYS A 655 -18.80 -6.18 45.06
C LYS A 655 -19.65 -5.71 46.24
N VAL A 656 -19.89 -4.41 46.37
CA VAL A 656 -20.67 -3.84 47.49
C VAL A 656 -22.04 -3.42 46.95
N HIS A 657 -23.06 -4.23 47.26
CA HIS A 657 -24.42 -4.01 46.75
C HIS A 657 -25.26 -3.24 47.76
N ALA A 658 -26.17 -2.42 47.26
CA ALA A 658 -26.98 -1.56 48.10
C ALA A 658 -27.99 -2.38 48.93
N ALA A 659 -27.96 -2.25 50.25
CA ALA A 659 -28.86 -2.97 51.14
C ALA A 659 -30.31 -2.49 50.97
N GLY A 660 -31.27 -3.43 50.93
CA GLY A 660 -32.70 -3.14 50.91
C GLY A 660 -33.27 -2.59 49.60
N TRP A 661 -32.55 -2.71 48.48
CA TRP A 661 -33.05 -2.32 47.16
C TRP A 661 -32.61 -3.29 46.07
N ASP A 662 -33.57 -4.04 45.52
CA ASP A 662 -33.33 -5.05 44.49
C ASP A 662 -33.57 -4.51 43.08
N PHE A 663 -33.08 -5.20 42.05
CA PHE A 663 -33.37 -4.83 40.67
C PHE A 663 -34.88 -4.89 40.35
N SER A 664 -35.66 -5.73 41.04
CA SER A 664 -37.13 -5.71 40.89
C SER A 664 -37.76 -4.40 41.40
N ASP A 665 -37.14 -3.74 42.40
CA ASP A 665 -37.55 -2.42 42.85
C ASP A 665 -37.25 -1.33 41.82
N THR A 666 -36.06 -1.41 41.20
CA THR A 666 -35.69 -0.53 40.09
C THR A 666 -36.62 -0.70 38.90
N TRP A 667 -37.01 -1.94 38.57
CA TRP A 667 -37.94 -2.19 37.47
C TRP A 667 -39.30 -1.51 37.69
N ARG A 668 -39.84 -1.60 38.91
CA ARG A 668 -41.09 -0.92 39.28
C ARG A 668 -41.00 0.60 39.11
N GLU A 669 -39.84 1.20 39.35
CA GLU A 669 -39.62 2.62 39.05
C GLU A 669 -39.47 2.88 37.54
N MET A 670 -38.85 1.98 36.78
CA MET A 670 -38.77 2.07 35.32
C MET A 670 -40.14 1.97 34.65
N GLU A 671 -41.06 1.14 35.18
CA GLU A 671 -42.44 1.01 34.66
C GLU A 671 -43.18 2.35 34.67
N LYS A 672 -42.97 3.18 35.70
CA LYS A 672 -43.58 4.52 35.81
C LYS A 672 -43.14 5.45 34.68
N LEU A 673 -41.96 5.24 34.09
CA LEU A 673 -41.44 6.10 33.02
C LEU A 673 -42.27 6.01 31.73
N LEU A 674 -42.99 4.91 31.50
CA LEU A 674 -43.81 4.73 30.30
C LEU A 674 -44.92 5.79 30.20
N GLU A 675 -45.50 6.20 31.35
CA GLU A 675 -46.55 7.23 31.41
C GLU A 675 -46.02 8.64 31.14
N THR A 676 -44.71 8.87 31.31
CA THR A 676 -44.08 10.19 31.10
C THR A 676 -43.88 10.54 29.62
N GLY A 677 -43.92 9.54 28.73
CA GLY A 677 -43.59 9.71 27.31
C GLY A 677 -42.09 9.88 27.01
N LYS A 678 -41.23 9.92 28.03
CA LYS A 678 -39.76 10.02 27.88
C LYS A 678 -39.11 8.73 27.34
N VAL A 679 -39.80 7.60 27.46
CA VAL A 679 -39.39 6.30 26.89
C VAL A 679 -40.53 5.67 26.11
N ARG A 680 -40.23 4.97 25.01
CA ARG A 680 -41.23 4.20 24.25
C ARG A 680 -41.32 2.75 24.70
N ALA A 681 -40.19 2.18 25.13
CA ALA A 681 -40.11 0.84 25.69
C ALA A 681 -39.05 0.79 26.79
N ILE A 682 -39.23 -0.15 27.72
CA ILE A 682 -38.25 -0.47 28.75
C ILE A 682 -37.82 -1.92 28.62
N GLY A 683 -36.57 -2.21 28.97
CA GLY A 683 -36.00 -3.55 28.90
C GLY A 683 -34.85 -3.73 29.88
N VAL A 684 -34.15 -4.85 29.73
CA VAL A 684 -33.03 -5.22 30.60
C VAL A 684 -31.80 -5.58 29.76
N ALA A 685 -30.63 -5.64 30.40
CA ALA A 685 -29.40 -6.09 29.79
C ALA A 685 -28.63 -6.99 30.75
N ASN A 686 -27.97 -8.01 30.22
CA ASN A 686 -27.19 -9.00 30.98
C ASN A 686 -28.02 -9.83 32.00
N PHE A 687 -29.32 -10.02 31.76
CA PHE A 687 -30.14 -10.88 32.63
C PHE A 687 -30.12 -12.34 32.16
N SER A 688 -29.78 -13.25 33.08
CA SER A 688 -29.96 -14.72 32.94
C SER A 688 -31.42 -15.14 33.13
N THR A 689 -31.77 -16.39 32.81
CA THR A 689 -33.12 -16.96 33.01
C THR A 689 -33.58 -16.85 34.46
N VAL A 690 -32.69 -17.10 35.42
CA VAL A 690 -32.98 -16.98 36.88
C VAL A 690 -33.37 -15.55 37.26
N ASN A 691 -32.62 -14.57 36.75
CA ASN A 691 -32.88 -13.15 37.03
C ASN A 691 -34.15 -12.65 36.32
N LEU A 692 -34.41 -13.11 35.08
CA LEU A 692 -35.66 -12.82 34.38
C LEU A 692 -36.87 -13.43 35.11
N ASP A 693 -36.78 -14.68 35.55
CA ASP A 693 -37.85 -15.35 36.31
C ASP A 693 -38.16 -14.62 37.62
N LYS A 694 -37.11 -14.20 38.35
CA LYS A 694 -37.27 -13.37 39.55
C LYS A 694 -37.95 -12.04 39.24
N LEU A 695 -37.56 -11.36 38.16
CA LEU A 695 -38.14 -10.09 37.76
C LEU A 695 -39.62 -10.23 37.39
N LEU A 696 -39.95 -11.22 36.56
CA LEU A 696 -41.29 -11.43 35.99
C LEU A 696 -42.34 -11.80 37.05
N LYS A 697 -41.94 -12.29 38.22
CA LYS A 697 -42.86 -12.52 39.36
C LYS A 697 -43.53 -11.25 39.86
N THR A 698 -42.88 -10.10 39.69
CA THR A 698 -43.36 -8.80 40.21
C THR A 698 -43.58 -7.75 39.13
N ALA A 699 -43.08 -7.98 37.91
CA ALA A 699 -43.22 -7.05 36.79
C ALA A 699 -44.67 -6.99 36.30
N LYS A 700 -45.19 -5.77 36.12
CA LYS A 700 -46.47 -5.50 35.44
C LYS A 700 -46.29 -5.41 33.94
N VAL A 701 -45.13 -4.93 33.49
CA VAL A 701 -44.75 -4.83 32.08
C VAL A 701 -43.63 -5.83 31.80
N VAL A 702 -43.85 -6.69 30.82
CA VAL A 702 -42.81 -7.64 30.36
C VAL A 702 -41.71 -6.85 29.64
N PRO A 703 -40.42 -7.04 29.99
CA PRO A 703 -39.31 -6.36 29.31
C PRO A 703 -39.38 -6.50 27.79
N ALA A 704 -39.25 -5.39 27.06
CA ALA A 704 -39.33 -5.43 25.60
C ALA A 704 -38.10 -6.10 24.97
N VAL A 705 -36.94 -5.89 25.58
CA VAL A 705 -35.64 -6.39 25.13
C VAL A 705 -34.84 -6.91 26.31
N ASN A 706 -34.11 -8.01 26.11
CA ASN A 706 -32.94 -8.36 26.91
C ASN A 706 -31.70 -8.23 26.01
N GLN A 707 -30.78 -7.32 26.35
CA GLN A 707 -29.55 -7.11 25.59
C GLN A 707 -28.42 -7.90 26.25
N THR A 708 -27.88 -8.92 25.58
CA THR A 708 -26.85 -9.82 26.14
C THR A 708 -25.72 -10.08 25.15
N GLU A 709 -24.58 -10.59 25.65
CA GLU A 709 -23.46 -10.98 24.82
C GLU A 709 -23.85 -12.25 24.05
N ILE A 710 -24.01 -12.17 22.73
CA ILE A 710 -24.36 -13.33 21.91
C ILE A 710 -23.46 -13.33 20.69
N GLN A 711 -22.76 -14.44 20.49
CA GLN A 711 -21.83 -14.68 19.38
C GLN A 711 -21.66 -16.20 19.20
N PRO A 712 -21.05 -16.71 18.11
CA PRO A 712 -21.06 -18.15 17.82
C PRO A 712 -20.40 -19.08 18.87
N LEU A 713 -19.42 -18.60 19.64
CA LEU A 713 -18.84 -19.31 20.80
C LEU A 713 -19.69 -19.16 22.09
N LEU A 714 -20.80 -18.42 22.04
CA LEU A 714 -21.72 -18.19 23.15
C LEU A 714 -23.16 -17.96 22.64
N PRO A 715 -23.80 -19.01 22.09
CA PRO A 715 -25.14 -18.89 21.52
C PRO A 715 -26.22 -18.62 22.57
N GLN A 716 -26.07 -19.12 23.80
CA GLN A 716 -27.02 -18.97 24.92
C GLN A 716 -28.43 -19.53 24.65
N ASP A 717 -28.52 -20.74 24.08
CA ASP A 717 -29.80 -21.33 23.63
C ASP A 717 -30.90 -21.37 24.70
N LYS A 718 -30.56 -21.74 25.94
CA LYS A 718 -31.50 -21.78 27.07
C LYS A 718 -32.13 -20.41 27.34
N LEU A 719 -31.31 -19.35 27.40
CA LEU A 719 -31.78 -17.99 27.61
C LEU A 719 -32.61 -17.49 26.43
N ASN A 720 -32.17 -17.77 25.20
CA ASN A 720 -32.90 -17.37 24.00
C ASN A 720 -34.28 -18.02 23.90
N ALA A 721 -34.38 -19.32 24.24
CA ALA A 721 -35.65 -20.03 24.28
C ALA A 721 -36.59 -19.42 25.32
N TYR A 722 -36.08 -19.13 26.53
CA TYR A 722 -36.85 -18.49 27.60
C TYR A 722 -37.34 -17.09 27.18
N CYS A 723 -36.47 -16.25 26.63
CA CYS A 723 -36.83 -14.92 26.14
C CYS A 723 -37.92 -15.01 25.05
N ARG A 724 -37.79 -15.94 24.10
CA ARG A 724 -38.79 -16.16 23.04
C ARG A 724 -40.15 -16.57 23.62
N GLU A 725 -40.18 -17.49 24.58
CA GLU A 725 -41.42 -17.92 25.25
C GLU A 725 -42.14 -16.75 25.94
N LYS A 726 -41.37 -15.85 26.57
CA LYS A 726 -41.92 -14.67 27.27
C LYS A 726 -42.17 -13.46 26.35
N GLY A 727 -41.90 -13.56 25.06
CA GLY A 727 -42.04 -12.45 24.12
C GLY A 727 -41.02 -11.33 24.32
N ILE A 728 -39.87 -11.63 24.92
CA ILE A 728 -38.76 -10.70 25.15
C ILE A 728 -37.80 -10.81 23.95
N HIS A 729 -37.55 -9.69 23.25
CA HIS A 729 -36.62 -9.68 22.12
C HIS A 729 -35.16 -9.73 22.58
N GLN A 730 -34.32 -10.51 21.91
CA GLN A 730 -32.89 -10.56 22.22
C GLN A 730 -32.11 -9.60 21.33
N THR A 731 -31.29 -8.76 21.96
CA THR A 731 -30.31 -7.92 21.26
C THR A 731 -28.90 -8.42 21.57
N ALA A 732 -28.17 -8.82 20.53
CA ALA A 732 -26.80 -9.34 20.62
C ALA A 732 -25.79 -8.19 20.62
N PHE A 733 -25.15 -7.92 21.76
CA PHE A 733 -23.94 -7.11 21.80
C PHE A 733 -22.69 -7.98 21.66
N GLY A 734 -21.61 -7.40 21.15
CA GLY A 734 -20.40 -8.14 20.81
C GLY A 734 -20.61 -9.28 19.80
N PRO A 735 -21.46 -9.15 18.75
CA PRO A 735 -21.79 -10.27 17.86
C PRO A 735 -20.62 -10.77 17.01
N LEU A 736 -19.50 -10.03 16.99
CA LEU A 736 -18.26 -10.38 16.29
C LEU A 736 -17.19 -10.96 17.24
N GLY A 737 -17.55 -11.20 18.51
CA GLY A 737 -16.63 -11.57 19.58
C GLY A 737 -16.03 -10.36 20.32
N GLY A 738 -15.28 -10.65 21.39
CA GLY A 738 -14.55 -9.66 22.18
C GLY A 738 -13.07 -9.52 21.79
N SER A 739 -12.34 -8.68 22.53
CA SER A 739 -10.89 -8.58 22.41
C SER A 739 -10.24 -9.96 22.61
N GLY A 740 -9.41 -10.40 21.66
CA GLY A 740 -8.79 -11.72 21.69
C GLY A 740 -9.62 -12.85 21.05
N SER A 741 -10.78 -12.55 20.46
CA SER A 741 -11.58 -13.54 19.74
C SER A 741 -10.88 -14.05 18.47
N THR A 742 -10.95 -15.37 18.23
CA THR A 742 -10.45 -16.06 17.04
C THR A 742 -11.53 -16.30 15.97
N LEU A 743 -12.76 -15.82 16.20
CA LEU A 743 -13.92 -16.05 15.30
C LEU A 743 -13.65 -15.65 13.85
N HIS A 744 -13.02 -14.48 13.62
CA HIS A 744 -12.73 -14.00 12.27
C HIS A 744 -11.72 -14.89 11.50
N SER A 745 -10.98 -15.74 12.21
CA SER A 745 -10.03 -16.71 11.66
C SER A 745 -10.54 -18.15 11.73
N HIS A 746 -11.75 -18.41 12.24
CA HIS A 746 -12.26 -19.76 12.39
C HIS A 746 -12.48 -20.40 11.00
N PRO A 747 -11.97 -21.62 10.73
CA PRO A 747 -12.02 -22.23 9.41
C PRO A 747 -13.42 -22.30 8.82
N ASP A 748 -14.44 -22.63 9.63
CA ASP A 748 -15.82 -22.67 9.17
C ASP A 748 -16.36 -21.30 8.77
N ILE A 749 -16.09 -20.25 9.55
CA ILE A 749 -16.56 -18.89 9.25
C ILE A 749 -15.88 -18.37 7.98
N VAL A 750 -14.58 -18.64 7.82
CA VAL A 750 -13.81 -18.27 6.62
C VAL A 750 -14.31 -19.01 5.38
N ASP A 751 -14.58 -20.31 5.49
CA ASP A 751 -15.13 -21.11 4.39
C ASP A 751 -16.53 -20.64 3.97
N ILE A 752 -17.41 -20.35 4.94
CA ILE A 752 -18.75 -19.84 4.66
C ILE A 752 -18.66 -18.44 4.02
N ALA A 753 -17.83 -17.56 4.57
CA ALA A 753 -17.60 -16.21 4.03
C ALA A 753 -17.12 -16.27 2.56
N ALA A 754 -16.15 -17.15 2.26
CA ALA A 754 -15.64 -17.35 0.92
C ALA A 754 -16.71 -17.90 -0.05
N LYS A 755 -17.51 -18.88 0.40
CA LYS A 755 -18.61 -19.46 -0.41
C LYS A 755 -19.72 -18.44 -0.70
N ARG A 756 -19.98 -17.54 0.24
CA ARG A 756 -21.02 -16.51 0.13
C ARG A 756 -20.54 -15.19 -0.45
N GLY A 757 -19.24 -15.01 -0.65
CA GLY A 757 -18.65 -13.78 -1.17
C GLY A 757 -18.86 -12.57 -0.23
N CYS A 758 -18.84 -12.80 1.08
CA CYS A 758 -19.02 -11.76 2.10
C CYS A 758 -17.90 -11.80 3.15
N ASP A 759 -17.81 -10.79 4.02
CA ASP A 759 -16.82 -10.79 5.10
C ASP A 759 -17.22 -11.78 6.21
N THR A 760 -16.24 -12.29 6.96
CA THR A 760 -16.49 -13.16 8.12
C THR A 760 -17.38 -12.49 9.17
N GLY A 761 -17.32 -11.15 9.28
CA GLY A 761 -18.23 -10.36 10.09
C GLY A 761 -19.69 -10.52 9.66
N ASN A 762 -19.95 -10.49 8.36
CA ASN A 762 -21.30 -10.64 7.82
C ASN A 762 -21.87 -12.02 8.07
N VAL A 763 -21.07 -13.08 8.03
CA VAL A 763 -21.52 -14.43 8.38
C VAL A 763 -22.05 -14.46 9.82
N MET A 764 -21.30 -13.90 10.78
CA MET A 764 -21.71 -13.87 12.19
C MET A 764 -22.96 -13.01 12.43
N LEU A 765 -23.04 -11.84 11.77
CA LEU A 765 -24.22 -10.98 11.86
C LEU A 765 -25.45 -11.65 11.24
N SER A 766 -25.28 -12.28 10.07
CA SER A 766 -26.35 -13.01 9.38
C SER A 766 -26.89 -14.17 10.21
N TRP A 767 -26.00 -14.92 10.86
CA TRP A 767 -26.36 -15.97 11.81
C TRP A 767 -27.27 -15.43 12.92
N GLY A 768 -26.88 -14.32 13.57
CA GLY A 768 -27.70 -13.71 14.63
C GLY A 768 -29.05 -13.17 14.12
N ILE A 769 -29.06 -12.54 12.95
CA ILE A 769 -30.30 -12.02 12.33
C ILE A 769 -31.25 -13.17 11.98
N GLN A 770 -30.77 -14.27 11.41
CA GLN A 770 -31.59 -15.44 11.06
C GLN A 770 -32.10 -16.18 12.30
N LYS A 771 -31.41 -16.09 13.45
CA LYS A 771 -31.92 -16.58 14.74
C LYS A 771 -33.04 -15.70 15.32
N GLY A 772 -33.30 -14.53 14.72
CA GLY A 772 -34.34 -13.60 15.10
C GLY A 772 -33.88 -12.51 16.09
N TRP A 773 -32.58 -12.22 16.14
CA TRP A 773 -32.01 -11.24 17.06
C TRP A 773 -31.60 -9.97 16.34
N SER A 774 -31.70 -8.83 17.03
CA SER A 774 -31.04 -7.61 16.54
C SER A 774 -29.57 -7.65 16.95
N VAL A 775 -28.66 -7.40 16.02
CA VAL A 775 -27.20 -7.44 16.25
C VAL A 775 -26.64 -6.01 16.26
N ILE A 776 -25.77 -5.70 17.24
CA ILE A 776 -25.20 -4.35 17.39
C ILE A 776 -23.66 -4.34 17.33
N PRO A 777 -23.05 -4.57 16.14
CA PRO A 777 -21.61 -4.49 16.00
C PRO A 777 -21.08 -3.06 16.22
N LYS A 778 -19.86 -2.95 16.72
CA LYS A 778 -19.12 -1.69 16.89
C LYS A 778 -17.97 -1.61 15.91
N SER A 779 -17.75 -0.43 15.32
CA SER A 779 -16.54 -0.12 14.54
C SER A 779 -16.31 1.39 14.49
N THR A 780 -15.04 1.82 14.52
CA THR A 780 -14.64 3.20 14.19
C THR A 780 -14.10 3.32 12.77
N ASN A 781 -13.90 2.19 12.07
CA ASN A 781 -13.47 2.15 10.68
C ASN A 781 -14.67 2.28 9.73
N PRO A 782 -14.77 3.35 8.91
CA PRO A 782 -15.90 3.59 8.02
C PRO A 782 -16.25 2.43 7.08
N LYS A 783 -15.26 1.69 6.56
CA LYS A 783 -15.51 0.55 5.68
C LYS A 783 -16.22 -0.58 6.43
N ARG A 784 -15.77 -0.90 7.64
CA ARG A 784 -16.40 -1.92 8.48
C ARG A 784 -17.79 -1.51 8.96
N ILE A 785 -18.00 -0.21 9.24
CA ILE A 785 -19.34 0.32 9.54
C ILE A 785 -20.27 0.02 8.37
N GLN A 786 -19.86 0.33 7.15
CA GLN A 786 -20.64 0.03 5.95
C GLN A 786 -20.86 -1.47 5.74
N ALA A 787 -19.79 -2.28 5.77
CA ALA A 787 -19.85 -3.72 5.54
C ALA A 787 -20.81 -4.42 6.52
N ASN A 788 -20.78 -4.06 7.80
CA ASN A 788 -21.64 -4.64 8.82
C ASN A 788 -23.15 -4.41 8.55
N LEU A 789 -23.52 -3.33 7.85
CA LEU A 789 -24.90 -3.05 7.49
C LEU A 789 -25.33 -3.77 6.20
N VAL A 790 -24.49 -3.71 5.15
CA VAL A 790 -24.90 -4.05 3.78
C VAL A 790 -24.49 -5.45 3.32
N GLY A 791 -23.51 -6.08 3.96
CA GLY A 791 -22.93 -7.35 3.51
C GLY A 791 -23.60 -8.62 4.03
N ASN A 792 -24.72 -8.51 4.76
CA ASN A 792 -25.37 -9.65 5.40
C ASN A 792 -26.12 -10.52 4.37
N VAL A 793 -26.02 -11.85 4.52
CA VAL A 793 -26.45 -12.86 3.54
C VAL A 793 -27.38 -13.89 4.20
N GLU A 794 -28.10 -14.67 3.40
CA GLU A 794 -28.88 -15.80 3.92
C GLU A 794 -28.02 -17.08 3.97
N LEU A 795 -27.73 -17.55 5.17
CA LEU A 795 -27.03 -18.80 5.46
C LEU A 795 -27.95 -20.00 5.28
N THR A 796 -27.43 -21.08 4.69
CA THR A 796 -28.18 -22.34 4.56
C THR A 796 -28.34 -23.03 5.91
N PRO A 797 -29.28 -24.00 6.03
CA PRO A 797 -29.41 -24.80 7.26
C PRO A 797 -28.11 -25.49 7.69
N ASP A 798 -27.29 -25.95 6.73
CA ASP A 798 -25.97 -26.55 7.00
C ASP A 798 -25.00 -25.53 7.60
N GLU A 799 -24.90 -24.34 6.99
CA GLU A 799 -24.04 -23.27 7.47
C GLU A 799 -24.48 -22.76 8.86
N MET A 800 -25.79 -22.62 9.09
CA MET A 800 -26.35 -22.31 10.41
C MET A 800 -25.97 -23.36 11.45
N GLY A 801 -26.04 -24.66 11.09
CA GLY A 801 -25.65 -25.76 11.97
C GLY A 801 -24.15 -25.75 12.30
N ARG A 802 -23.29 -25.42 11.33
CA ARG A 802 -21.84 -25.24 11.57
C ARG A 802 -21.55 -24.08 12.51
N MET A 803 -22.25 -22.97 12.36
CA MET A 803 -22.13 -21.81 13.26
C MET A 803 -22.57 -22.14 14.69
N ASP A 804 -23.67 -22.88 14.84
CA ASP A 804 -24.18 -23.33 16.15
C ASP A 804 -23.21 -24.28 16.86
N ALA A 805 -22.48 -25.09 16.09
CA ALA A 805 -21.52 -26.06 16.64
C ALA A 805 -20.23 -25.43 17.17
N LEU A 806 -19.95 -24.15 16.88
CA LEU A 806 -18.68 -23.50 17.24
C LEU A 806 -18.45 -23.38 18.75
N ALA A 807 -19.52 -23.38 19.55
CA ALA A 807 -19.42 -23.37 21.01
C ALA A 807 -19.10 -24.76 21.61
N LEU A 808 -18.92 -25.81 20.80
CA LEU A 808 -18.65 -27.18 21.25
C LEU A 808 -17.22 -27.62 20.90
N PRO A 809 -16.50 -28.29 21.82
CA PRO A 809 -16.93 -28.68 23.17
C PRO A 809 -16.89 -27.55 24.20
N LYS A 810 -16.16 -26.45 23.93
CA LYS A 810 -15.98 -25.32 24.85
C LYS A 810 -16.35 -23.99 24.23
N GLY A 811 -17.29 -23.29 24.85
CA GLY A 811 -17.69 -21.93 24.50
C GLY A 811 -16.82 -20.87 25.18
N LYS A 812 -17.10 -19.59 24.95
CA LYS A 812 -16.37 -18.47 25.57
C LYS A 812 -17.21 -17.23 25.76
N ARG A 813 -17.17 -16.64 26.95
CA ARG A 813 -17.77 -15.34 27.26
C ARG A 813 -16.68 -14.28 27.45
N PHE A 814 -16.76 -13.17 26.73
CA PHE A 814 -15.76 -12.10 26.80
C PHE A 814 -16.12 -11.01 27.82
N ASN A 815 -17.40 -10.84 28.16
CA ASN A 815 -17.87 -9.86 29.13
C ASN A 815 -18.29 -10.53 30.46
N ARG A 816 -17.32 -10.76 31.35
CA ARG A 816 -17.54 -11.34 32.68
C ARG A 816 -16.98 -10.48 33.82
N PRO A 817 -17.52 -9.26 34.04
CA PRO A 817 -17.12 -8.43 35.17
C PRO A 817 -17.42 -9.12 36.50
N ASP A 818 -16.48 -8.97 37.46
CA ASP A 818 -16.65 -9.49 38.82
C ASP A 818 -17.58 -8.58 39.64
N TRP A 819 -18.81 -9.05 39.84
CA TRP A 819 -19.84 -8.38 40.62
C TRP A 819 -19.91 -8.86 42.07
N GLY A 820 -19.03 -9.78 42.51
CA GLY A 820 -19.14 -10.40 43.84
C GLY A 820 -20.39 -11.26 44.04
N THR A 821 -21.20 -11.46 42.99
CA THR A 821 -22.36 -12.35 42.94
C THR A 821 -22.49 -12.95 41.55
N VAL A 822 -23.24 -14.05 41.43
CA VAL A 822 -23.49 -14.71 40.15
C VAL A 822 -24.53 -13.92 39.36
N ILE A 823 -24.16 -13.50 38.14
CA ILE A 823 -25.05 -12.80 37.21
C ILE A 823 -25.53 -13.74 36.11
N PHE A 824 -24.60 -14.49 35.51
CA PHE A 824 -24.86 -15.39 34.40
C PHE A 824 -25.10 -16.81 34.91
N HIS A 825 -26.25 -17.04 35.55
CA HIS A 825 -26.60 -18.34 36.12
C HIS A 825 -26.65 -19.45 35.06
N ASP A 826 -27.02 -19.12 33.82
CA ASP A 826 -27.10 -20.07 32.71
C ASP A 826 -25.73 -20.57 32.24
N ASP A 827 -24.64 -19.88 32.59
CA ASP A 827 -23.28 -20.31 32.24
C ASP A 827 -22.88 -21.59 32.99
N ALA A 828 -23.54 -21.93 34.11
CA ALA A 828 -23.27 -23.15 34.86
C ALA A 828 -23.66 -24.42 34.09
N ASP A 829 -24.56 -24.30 33.11
CA ASP A 829 -25.06 -25.41 32.30
C ASP A 829 -24.24 -25.64 31.01
N VAL A 830 -23.16 -24.87 30.80
CA VAL A 830 -22.36 -24.86 29.56
C VAL A 830 -20.87 -24.90 29.91
N ASP A 831 -20.07 -25.70 29.19
CA ASP A 831 -18.62 -25.73 29.34
C ASP A 831 -18.00 -24.49 28.66
N LEU A 832 -17.60 -23.50 29.46
CA LEU A 832 -16.97 -22.27 28.98
C LEU A 832 -15.49 -22.25 29.35
N GLU A 833 -14.64 -21.77 28.43
CA GLU A 833 -13.27 -21.41 28.77
C GLU A 833 -13.22 -20.32 29.85
N GLU A 834 -12.24 -20.45 30.77
CA GLU A 834 -11.97 -19.46 31.83
C GLU A 834 -11.49 -18.11 31.29
#